data_AF-A0A0Q9YXD6-F1
#
_entry.id   AF-A0A0Q9YXD6-F1
#
_cell.length_a   1.000
_cell.length_b   1.000
_cell.length_c   1.000
_cell.angle_alpha   90.00
_cell.angle_beta   90.00
_cell.angle_gamma   90.00
#
_symmetry.space_group_name_H-M   'P 1'
#
loop_
_entity.id
_entity.type
_entity.pdbx_description
1 polymer ?
#
loop_
_entity_poly.entity_id
_entity_poly.type
_entity_poly.pdbx_seq_one_letter_code
_entity_poly.pdbx_strand_id
1 'polypeptide(L)'
;MSWLLAKRKIVRGIVETNEAKTNRRLDKKAAHILNLIEKDQANFFNLRILDSKTFLEHLFKDDAKLFKEILNKIHEKHFKEDENPIKYHRLMQLIYFYMYWHIRKNEEIKNQLKDNPELNKRLFAEWGDVSVTAQNVNYDIFDTHNVNDSSSFANALSLFRRTAIVLGFDGVTLGFSESGNDKLAVPIGNDTYNISISGSAPRPSVQWLTKYLRDYIQIHGSDSSKSQEIAHFQKVTEAMTFFTRHYGKAGSSKTFYDRCKKGELTYMTSGCNDPPHAVGVAIQGEYLIYCNRGYGLLDEHAGTKIYKLNGPIDAETIRKIIRAFNNSKSTIEDLHETLNRVVDLASPIASLPSKSQEHGNCAFANPKATIEGMLVLLQNGKGDEQNIRKIVNASDKTYEKSYKNLTKHIRDANVNEIIIAAHMASTPQTQQFLLKLIKECIIRGGMAKTRTELKTMGNANRLLHLWEGIPDKMRNDLINDNDIQQFMKRAEGVKFSIVTNQKFTQERLDNMSLSEIHNILNHAIKWDRVDIIKSLLNSDAIHDYEAKNQYLQTAITARLICDNEFIENYVDKAIEKYDTPEEGIKTLLRRIEILSRPPKEIDQMVAGIEKVISLVNDKGYANSIEVKELLDKVSANLNHTPLAQSAELPKKPPIGLAVSSLESQPMIREMYNHERNASLTKRGLLSYFARNTEQNSGILKENPARTQQIDALQKLVDSANTASSEEKGKRHLELYCALRYMDEMIKNEKNKLPSALAKVCKSLISRIENDGALNKEIMKAYCQKTNLPFNDTMTISHIQNNHLNEMAEAVLNTKNDQSKVKAERSISPGH
;
A
#
# COMPACT_ATOMS: atom_id res chain seq x y z
N MET A 1 -69.23 -40.47 -7.09
CA MET A 1 -68.20 -39.42 -7.28
C MET A 1 -67.97 -38.50 -6.06
N SER A 2 -68.98 -38.15 -5.27
CA SER A 2 -68.87 -37.21 -4.13
C SER A 2 -67.93 -37.68 -2.98
N TRP A 3 -67.99 -38.95 -2.58
CA TRP A 3 -67.22 -39.48 -1.44
C TRP A 3 -65.70 -39.61 -1.70
N LEU A 4 -65.31 -39.97 -2.93
CA LEU A 4 -63.90 -40.04 -3.35
C LEU A 4 -63.23 -38.66 -3.41
N LEU A 5 -63.98 -37.62 -3.80
CA LEU A 5 -63.50 -36.23 -3.75
C LEU A 5 -63.34 -35.74 -2.30
N ALA A 6 -64.28 -36.08 -1.41
CA ALA A 6 -64.18 -35.76 0.01
C ALA A 6 -62.97 -36.45 0.68
N LYS A 7 -62.76 -37.75 0.41
CA LYS A 7 -61.63 -38.51 0.95
C LYS A 7 -60.28 -38.02 0.43
N ARG A 8 -60.19 -37.66 -0.85
CA ARG A 8 -58.98 -36.99 -1.42
C ARG A 8 -58.72 -35.63 -0.79
N LYS A 9 -59.76 -34.85 -0.48
CA LYS A 9 -59.64 -33.53 0.18
C LYS A 9 -59.16 -33.65 1.63
N ILE A 10 -59.63 -34.66 2.36
CA ILE A 10 -59.22 -34.95 3.74
C ILE A 10 -57.79 -35.50 3.80
N VAL A 11 -57.43 -36.48 2.95
CA VAL A 11 -56.06 -37.02 2.90
C VAL A 11 -55.05 -35.96 2.46
N ARG A 12 -55.38 -35.13 1.47
CA ARG A 12 -54.52 -34.01 1.04
C ARG A 12 -54.41 -32.93 2.14
N GLY A 13 -55.43 -32.78 2.99
CA GLY A 13 -55.41 -31.89 4.16
C GLY A 13 -54.59 -32.40 5.35
N ILE A 14 -54.44 -33.73 5.49
CA ILE A 14 -53.68 -34.41 6.57
C ILE A 14 -52.20 -34.58 6.18
N VAL A 15 -51.89 -34.79 4.89
CA VAL A 15 -50.51 -35.03 4.40
C VAL A 15 -49.74 -33.73 4.14
N GLU A 16 -50.41 -32.59 3.96
CA GLU A 16 -49.73 -31.29 3.88
C GLU A 16 -49.24 -30.85 5.26
N THR A 17 -47.93 -30.91 5.46
CA THR A 17 -47.25 -30.34 6.61
C THR A 17 -47.66 -28.87 6.80
N ASN A 18 -47.73 -28.42 8.05
CA ASN A 18 -48.02 -27.00 8.36
C ASN A 18 -47.05 -26.05 7.64
N GLU A 19 -45.82 -26.51 7.36
CA GLU A 19 -44.84 -25.80 6.56
C GLU A 19 -45.27 -25.64 5.10
N ALA A 20 -45.74 -26.70 4.43
CA ALA A 20 -46.22 -26.61 3.05
C ALA A 20 -47.42 -25.65 2.90
N LYS A 21 -48.35 -25.67 3.86
CA LYS A 21 -49.48 -24.72 3.91
C LYS A 21 -49.00 -23.29 4.12
N THR A 22 -47.97 -23.09 4.94
CA THR A 22 -47.36 -21.78 5.20
C THR A 22 -46.66 -21.26 3.95
N ASN A 23 -45.79 -22.05 3.32
CA ASN A 23 -45.09 -21.68 2.09
C ASN A 23 -46.09 -21.29 0.99
N ARG A 24 -47.15 -22.09 0.76
CA ARG A 24 -48.19 -21.72 -0.21
C ARG A 24 -48.91 -20.41 0.11
N ARG A 25 -49.12 -20.10 1.39
CA ARG A 25 -49.70 -18.82 1.81
C ARG A 25 -48.74 -17.68 1.50
N LEU A 26 -47.44 -17.86 1.71
CA LEU A 26 -46.41 -16.86 1.40
C LEU A 26 -46.22 -16.71 -0.12
N ASP A 27 -46.28 -17.79 -0.91
CA ASP A 27 -46.26 -17.72 -2.37
C ASP A 27 -47.43 -16.90 -2.92
N LYS A 28 -48.63 -17.09 -2.39
CA LYS A 28 -49.80 -16.27 -2.74
C LYS A 28 -49.59 -14.79 -2.43
N LYS A 29 -48.85 -14.47 -1.38
CA LYS A 29 -48.48 -13.09 -1.04
C LYS A 29 -47.48 -12.51 -2.03
N ALA A 30 -46.47 -13.29 -2.45
CA ALA A 30 -45.53 -12.87 -3.49
C ALA A 30 -46.24 -12.65 -4.83
N ALA A 31 -47.13 -13.55 -5.23
CA ALA A 31 -47.97 -13.39 -6.42
C ALA A 31 -48.87 -12.15 -6.35
N HIS A 32 -49.37 -11.81 -5.16
CA HIS A 32 -50.12 -10.57 -4.96
C HIS A 32 -49.26 -9.33 -5.18
N ILE A 33 -48.01 -9.30 -4.69
CA ILE A 33 -47.07 -8.21 -4.96
C ILE A 33 -46.79 -8.07 -6.47
N LEU A 34 -46.51 -9.18 -7.16
CA LEU A 34 -46.30 -9.18 -8.61
C LEU A 34 -47.48 -8.57 -9.37
N ASN A 35 -48.70 -8.97 -9.00
CA ASN A 35 -49.93 -8.42 -9.57
C ASN A 35 -50.13 -6.93 -9.22
N LEU A 36 -49.74 -6.49 -8.02
CA LEU A 36 -49.77 -5.06 -7.67
C LEU A 36 -48.78 -4.25 -8.51
N ILE A 37 -47.59 -4.79 -8.81
CA ILE A 37 -46.60 -4.14 -9.69
C ILE A 37 -47.16 -4.05 -11.11
N GLU A 38 -47.66 -5.16 -11.63
CA GLU A 38 -48.22 -5.25 -12.98
C GLU A 38 -49.40 -4.29 -13.22
N LYS A 39 -50.29 -4.15 -12.22
CA LYS A 39 -51.44 -3.25 -12.27
C LYS A 39 -51.12 -1.81 -11.88
N ASP A 40 -49.85 -1.50 -11.63
CA ASP A 40 -49.42 -0.18 -11.20
C ASP A 40 -50.07 0.30 -9.88
N GLN A 41 -50.27 -0.63 -8.96
CA GLN A 41 -50.89 -0.41 -7.65
C GLN A 41 -49.90 -0.58 -6.50
N ALA A 42 -48.62 -0.84 -6.79
CA ALA A 42 -47.60 -1.03 -5.77
C ALA A 42 -47.22 0.31 -5.11
N ASN A 43 -47.60 0.48 -3.85
CA ASN A 43 -47.34 1.67 -3.05
C ASN A 43 -47.07 1.29 -1.59
N PHE A 44 -46.76 2.28 -0.74
CA PHE A 44 -46.41 2.07 0.67
C PHE A 44 -47.44 1.24 1.43
N PHE A 45 -48.73 1.48 1.23
CA PHE A 45 -49.77 0.75 1.95
C PHE A 45 -49.90 -0.69 1.46
N ASN A 46 -49.84 -0.89 0.14
CA ASN A 46 -50.03 -2.20 -0.47
C ASN A 46 -48.81 -3.13 -0.29
N LEU A 47 -47.62 -2.56 -0.04
CA LEU A 47 -46.39 -3.32 0.22
C LEU A 47 -46.08 -3.57 1.71
N ARG A 48 -46.97 -3.18 2.65
CA ARG A 48 -46.85 -3.51 4.08
C ARG A 48 -46.66 -4.99 4.38
N ILE A 49 -47.00 -5.87 3.44
CA ILE A 49 -46.74 -7.29 3.55
C ILE A 49 -45.26 -7.63 3.75
N LEU A 50 -44.36 -6.75 3.30
CA LEU A 50 -42.92 -6.82 3.49
C LEU A 50 -42.48 -6.50 4.94
N ASP A 51 -43.35 -5.96 5.80
CA ASP A 51 -43.07 -5.81 7.25
C ASP A 51 -42.98 -7.18 7.97
N SER A 52 -43.51 -8.22 7.33
CA SER A 52 -43.56 -9.56 7.91
C SER A 52 -42.20 -10.25 7.80
N LYS A 53 -41.53 -10.43 8.95
CA LYS A 53 -40.28 -11.22 9.08
C LYS A 53 -40.34 -12.55 8.32
N THR A 54 -41.39 -13.34 8.55
CA THR A 54 -41.55 -14.67 7.93
C THR A 54 -41.74 -14.61 6.42
N PHE A 55 -42.33 -13.54 5.89
CA PHE A 55 -42.44 -13.35 4.46
C PHE A 55 -41.10 -12.94 3.84
N LEU A 56 -40.34 -12.06 4.48
CA LEU A 56 -38.99 -11.71 4.04
C LEU A 56 -38.07 -12.95 4.02
N GLU A 57 -38.06 -13.76 5.07
CA GLU A 57 -37.29 -15.01 5.09
C GLU A 57 -37.70 -15.96 3.95
N HIS A 58 -39.00 -16.01 3.63
CA HIS A 58 -39.50 -16.80 2.50
C HIS A 58 -39.07 -16.26 1.13
N LEU A 59 -39.01 -14.94 0.96
CA LEU A 59 -38.50 -14.32 -0.27
C LEU A 59 -37.04 -14.70 -0.57
N PHE A 60 -36.25 -15.01 0.46
CA PHE A 60 -34.86 -15.45 0.36
C PHE A 60 -34.68 -16.98 0.30
N LYS A 61 -35.76 -17.78 0.33
CA LYS A 61 -35.63 -19.23 0.07
C LYS A 61 -35.20 -19.50 -1.37
N ASP A 62 -34.61 -20.68 -1.58
CA ASP A 62 -34.21 -21.19 -2.89
C ASP A 62 -33.36 -20.17 -3.68
N ASP A 63 -32.31 -19.64 -3.03
CA ASP A 63 -31.42 -18.61 -3.59
C ASP A 63 -32.21 -17.35 -4.03
N ALA A 64 -33.14 -16.93 -3.17
CA ALA A 64 -34.01 -15.77 -3.35
C ALA A 64 -34.77 -15.74 -4.70
N LYS A 65 -35.20 -16.90 -5.21
CA LYS A 65 -35.86 -17.03 -6.51
C LYS A 65 -37.09 -16.11 -6.64
N LEU A 66 -37.98 -16.14 -5.66
CA LEU A 66 -39.20 -15.31 -5.64
C LEU A 66 -38.87 -13.83 -5.55
N PHE A 67 -37.84 -13.48 -4.80
CA PHE A 67 -37.43 -12.10 -4.69
C PHE A 67 -36.86 -11.55 -6.00
N LYS A 68 -36.01 -12.34 -6.69
CA LYS A 68 -35.54 -12.01 -8.05
C LYS A 68 -36.69 -11.83 -9.02
N GLU A 69 -37.75 -12.63 -8.92
CA GLU A 69 -38.95 -12.50 -9.75
C GLU A 69 -39.67 -11.16 -9.50
N ILE A 70 -39.81 -10.75 -8.23
CA ILE A 70 -40.35 -9.42 -7.87
C ILE A 70 -39.49 -8.31 -8.47
N LEU A 71 -38.16 -8.36 -8.26
CA LEU A 71 -37.25 -7.36 -8.81
C LEU A 71 -37.28 -7.30 -10.34
N ASN A 72 -37.34 -8.47 -11.01
CA ASN A 72 -37.52 -8.57 -12.46
C ASN A 72 -38.79 -7.87 -12.91
N LYS A 73 -39.92 -8.16 -12.27
CA LYS A 73 -41.20 -7.58 -12.68
C LYS A 73 -41.23 -6.06 -12.52
N ILE A 74 -40.55 -5.52 -11.51
CA ILE A 74 -40.42 -4.06 -11.31
C ILE A 74 -39.57 -3.44 -12.41
N HIS A 75 -38.44 -4.06 -12.73
CA HIS A 75 -37.55 -3.59 -13.79
C HIS A 75 -38.22 -3.66 -15.17
N GLU A 76 -38.81 -4.79 -15.54
CA GLU A 76 -39.56 -4.92 -16.79
C GLU A 76 -40.70 -3.89 -16.86
N LYS A 77 -41.51 -3.78 -15.79
CA LYS A 77 -42.68 -2.92 -15.82
C LYS A 77 -42.35 -1.43 -15.85
N HIS A 78 -41.54 -0.95 -14.91
CA HIS A 78 -41.38 0.49 -14.72
C HIS A 78 -40.11 1.06 -15.37
N PHE A 79 -39.09 0.25 -15.60
CA PHE A 79 -37.86 0.70 -16.26
C PHE A 79 -37.94 0.49 -17.78
N LYS A 80 -38.36 -0.69 -18.24
CA LYS A 80 -38.42 -1.01 -19.68
C LYS A 80 -39.75 -0.64 -20.36
N GLU A 81 -40.89 -1.09 -19.83
CA GLU A 81 -42.19 -0.84 -20.48
C GLU A 81 -42.65 0.62 -20.29
N ASP A 82 -42.67 1.11 -19.05
CA ASP A 82 -43.17 2.45 -18.75
C ASP A 82 -42.13 3.56 -19.03
N GLU A 83 -40.84 3.20 -19.21
CA GLU A 83 -39.69 4.13 -19.27
C GLU A 83 -39.73 5.23 -18.18
N ASN A 84 -40.20 4.86 -16.98
CA ASN A 84 -40.47 5.78 -15.89
C ASN A 84 -39.48 5.58 -14.73
N PRO A 85 -38.29 6.19 -14.81
CA PRO A 85 -37.26 6.00 -13.81
C PRO A 85 -37.76 6.41 -12.42
N ILE A 86 -38.48 7.55 -12.27
CA ILE A 86 -38.94 8.05 -10.96
C ILE A 86 -39.75 6.98 -10.21
N LYS A 87 -40.64 6.31 -10.93
CA LYS A 87 -41.55 5.31 -10.39
C LYS A 87 -40.85 4.00 -10.06
N TYR A 88 -40.00 3.54 -10.97
CA TYR A 88 -39.09 2.42 -10.75
C TYR A 88 -38.30 2.63 -9.44
N HIS A 89 -37.65 3.79 -9.30
CA HIS A 89 -36.85 4.13 -8.11
C HIS A 89 -37.69 4.20 -6.83
N ARG A 90 -38.86 4.84 -6.86
CA ARG A 90 -39.75 4.93 -5.68
C ARG A 90 -40.13 3.55 -5.16
N LEU A 91 -40.38 2.61 -6.06
CA LEU A 91 -40.77 1.25 -5.70
C LEU A 91 -39.58 0.44 -5.15
N MET A 92 -38.40 0.59 -5.76
CA MET A 92 -37.17 0.00 -5.26
C MET A 92 -36.80 0.54 -3.86
N GLN A 93 -36.93 1.85 -3.63
CA GLN A 93 -36.78 2.52 -2.33
C GLN A 93 -37.68 1.91 -1.25
N LEU A 94 -38.94 1.69 -1.62
CA LEU A 94 -39.93 1.14 -0.71
C LEU A 94 -39.62 -0.30 -0.31
N ILE A 95 -39.25 -1.15 -1.28
CA ILE A 95 -38.91 -2.56 -1.01
C ILE A 95 -37.71 -2.67 -0.08
N TYR A 96 -36.65 -1.92 -0.36
CA TYR A 96 -35.48 -1.91 0.53
C TYR A 96 -35.80 -1.36 1.91
N PHE A 97 -36.63 -0.31 2.03
CA PHE A 97 -36.98 0.25 3.34
C PHE A 97 -37.52 -0.84 4.28
N TYR A 98 -38.37 -1.73 3.75
CA TYR A 98 -38.86 -2.89 4.48
C TYR A 98 -37.78 -3.94 4.77
N MET A 99 -36.88 -4.17 3.82
CA MET A 99 -35.85 -5.20 3.93
C MET A 99 -34.64 -4.78 4.79
N TYR A 100 -34.32 -3.50 4.85
CA TYR A 100 -33.06 -2.97 5.40
C TYR A 100 -32.79 -3.48 6.82
N TRP A 101 -33.78 -3.34 7.69
CA TRP A 101 -33.66 -3.77 9.09
C TRP A 101 -33.55 -5.28 9.23
N HIS A 102 -34.13 -6.03 8.30
CA HIS A 102 -34.11 -7.48 8.32
C HIS A 102 -32.78 -8.03 7.80
N ILE A 103 -32.31 -7.55 6.63
CA ILE A 103 -30.98 -7.84 6.09
C ILE A 103 -29.92 -7.54 7.14
N ARG A 104 -29.98 -6.38 7.80
CA ARG A 104 -29.01 -5.97 8.82
C ARG A 104 -28.92 -6.94 10.01
N LYS A 105 -30.00 -7.65 10.35
CA LYS A 105 -30.08 -8.54 11.52
C LYS A 105 -29.93 -10.03 11.18
N ASN A 106 -30.01 -10.43 9.90
CA ASN A 106 -30.01 -11.83 9.49
C ASN A 106 -28.75 -12.16 8.67
N GLU A 107 -27.79 -12.87 9.28
CA GLU A 107 -26.51 -13.23 8.64
C GLU A 107 -26.66 -14.19 7.46
N GLU A 108 -27.67 -15.07 7.47
CA GLU A 108 -27.92 -15.99 6.35
C GLU A 108 -28.33 -15.21 5.09
N ILE A 109 -29.28 -14.28 5.24
CA ILE A 109 -29.70 -13.39 4.15
C ILE A 109 -28.54 -12.51 3.68
N LYS A 110 -27.69 -12.01 4.59
CA LYS A 110 -26.49 -11.26 4.22
C LYS A 110 -25.54 -12.10 3.38
N ASN A 111 -25.29 -13.35 3.78
CA ASN A 111 -24.42 -14.24 3.04
C ASN A 111 -25.01 -14.57 1.66
N GLN A 112 -26.30 -14.86 1.56
CA GLN A 112 -26.96 -15.04 0.26
C GLN A 112 -26.85 -13.80 -0.64
N LEU A 113 -27.05 -12.60 -0.09
CA LEU A 113 -26.87 -11.34 -0.85
C LEU A 113 -25.43 -11.10 -1.25
N LYS A 114 -24.48 -11.48 -0.40
CA LYS A 114 -23.04 -11.36 -0.66
C LYS A 114 -22.58 -12.34 -1.73
N ASP A 115 -23.11 -13.57 -1.70
CA ASP A 115 -22.70 -14.68 -2.56
C ASP A 115 -23.52 -14.75 -3.86
N ASN A 116 -24.58 -13.94 -4.00
CA ASN A 116 -25.41 -13.82 -5.19
C ASN A 116 -25.24 -12.46 -5.90
N PRO A 117 -24.30 -12.33 -6.87
CA PRO A 117 -24.00 -11.07 -7.53
C PRO A 117 -25.20 -10.43 -8.25
N GLU A 118 -26.09 -11.22 -8.83
CA GLU A 118 -27.25 -10.73 -9.58
C GLU A 118 -28.32 -10.13 -8.64
N LEU A 119 -28.54 -10.77 -7.50
CA LEU A 119 -29.44 -10.26 -6.47
C LEU A 119 -28.89 -8.99 -5.81
N ASN A 120 -27.59 -9.00 -5.52
CA ASN A 120 -26.86 -7.85 -5.02
C ASN A 120 -26.96 -6.66 -5.98
N LYS A 121 -26.67 -6.91 -7.26
CA LYS A 121 -26.79 -5.95 -8.36
C LYS A 121 -28.17 -5.30 -8.41
N ARG A 122 -29.25 -6.07 -8.44
CA ARG A 122 -30.61 -5.52 -8.53
C ARG A 122 -31.02 -4.70 -7.31
N LEU A 123 -30.60 -5.12 -6.12
CA LEU A 123 -30.90 -4.39 -4.89
C LEU A 123 -30.06 -3.12 -4.73
N PHE A 124 -28.82 -3.10 -5.21
CA PHE A 124 -27.83 -2.11 -4.79
C PHE A 124 -27.16 -1.34 -5.91
N ALA A 125 -27.05 -1.86 -7.13
CA ALA A 125 -26.53 -1.11 -8.28
C ALA A 125 -27.55 -0.09 -8.81
N GLU A 126 -28.84 -0.42 -8.79
CA GLU A 126 -29.92 0.44 -9.30
C GLU A 126 -30.46 1.45 -8.26
N TRP A 127 -29.85 1.47 -7.08
CA TRP A 127 -30.03 2.51 -6.06
C TRP A 127 -29.15 3.74 -6.27
N GLY A 128 -28.28 3.68 -7.28
CA GLY A 128 -27.37 4.74 -7.66
C GLY A 128 -28.02 6.01 -8.16
N ASP A 129 -29.28 5.94 -8.58
CA ASP A 129 -29.80 6.95 -9.46
C ASP A 129 -31.06 7.67 -8.95
N VAL A 130 -30.96 8.98 -9.11
CA VAL A 130 -32.00 10.01 -9.18
C VAL A 130 -32.74 10.48 -7.92
N SER A 131 -32.43 11.73 -7.58
CA SER A 131 -33.14 12.75 -6.77
C SER A 131 -32.66 13.08 -5.35
N VAL A 132 -31.44 12.65 -5.01
CA VAL A 132 -30.50 13.53 -4.30
C VAL A 132 -29.23 13.55 -5.16
N THR A 133 -29.24 14.39 -6.21
CA THR A 133 -28.13 14.69 -7.14
C THR A 133 -27.22 13.52 -7.53
N ALA A 134 -27.44 12.88 -8.69
CA ALA A 134 -26.56 12.04 -9.55
C ALA A 134 -25.17 11.50 -9.04
N GLN A 135 -24.94 11.29 -7.75
CA GLN A 135 -23.61 11.13 -7.15
C GLN A 135 -23.56 10.07 -6.04
N ASN A 136 -24.67 9.45 -5.63
CA ASN A 136 -24.67 8.59 -4.46
C ASN A 136 -25.52 7.33 -4.65
N VAL A 137 -24.91 6.28 -5.21
CA VAL A 137 -25.25 4.92 -4.79
C VAL A 137 -24.92 4.80 -3.30
N ASN A 138 -25.90 4.45 -2.48
CA ASN A 138 -25.72 4.30 -1.04
C ASN A 138 -25.00 2.99 -0.70
N TYR A 139 -23.69 2.94 -1.01
CA TYR A 139 -22.80 1.83 -0.68
C TYR A 139 -22.44 1.74 0.82
N ASP A 140 -22.98 2.60 1.69
CA ASP A 140 -22.73 2.59 3.15
C ASP A 140 -23.09 1.24 3.81
N ILE A 141 -23.93 0.44 3.16
CA ILE A 141 -24.27 -0.93 3.59
C ILE A 141 -23.08 -1.88 3.45
N PHE A 142 -22.24 -1.70 2.42
CA PHE A 142 -21.04 -2.49 2.21
C PHE A 142 -19.88 -2.01 3.09
N ASP A 143 -19.76 -0.69 3.30
CA ASP A 143 -18.76 -0.14 4.22
C ASP A 143 -18.98 -0.52 5.69
N THR A 144 -20.23 -0.82 6.07
CA THR A 144 -20.58 -1.15 7.46
C THR A 144 -20.48 -2.65 7.78
N HIS A 145 -20.37 -3.54 6.79
CA HIS A 145 -20.46 -4.99 7.00
C HIS A 145 -19.30 -5.78 6.36
N ASN A 146 -18.42 -6.29 7.24
CA ASN A 146 -17.31 -7.21 7.00
C ASN A 146 -16.10 -6.73 6.17
N VAL A 147 -15.26 -5.92 6.84
CA VAL A 147 -13.84 -5.70 6.52
C VAL A 147 -13.02 -7.01 6.51
N ASN A 148 -13.57 -8.11 7.03
CA ASN A 148 -12.85 -9.37 7.26
C ASN A 148 -12.88 -10.36 6.07
N ASP A 149 -13.67 -10.12 5.02
CA ASP A 149 -13.67 -10.99 3.83
C ASP A 149 -13.28 -10.24 2.55
N SER A 150 -11.99 -9.96 2.46
CA SER A 150 -11.28 -9.31 1.37
C SER A 150 -11.46 -9.94 -0.03
N SER A 151 -12.15 -11.09 -0.16
CA SER A 151 -12.33 -11.76 -1.45
C SER A 151 -13.58 -11.32 -2.25
N SER A 152 -14.53 -10.64 -1.62
CA SER A 152 -15.82 -10.30 -2.25
C SER A 152 -15.76 -9.06 -3.17
N PHE A 153 -16.61 -9.05 -4.20
CA PHE A 153 -16.76 -7.93 -5.13
C PHE A 153 -17.18 -6.63 -4.42
N ALA A 154 -18.08 -6.74 -3.44
CA ALA A 154 -18.50 -5.62 -2.59
C ALA A 154 -17.32 -4.95 -1.84
N ASN A 155 -16.37 -5.75 -1.34
CA ASN A 155 -15.20 -5.22 -0.66
C ASN A 155 -14.21 -4.56 -1.62
N ALA A 156 -14.05 -5.09 -2.84
CA ALA A 156 -13.27 -4.42 -3.87
C ALA A 156 -13.90 -3.05 -4.23
N LEU A 157 -15.23 -2.98 -4.30
CA LEU A 157 -15.96 -1.75 -4.59
C LEU A 157 -15.83 -0.70 -3.47
N SER A 158 -15.98 -1.11 -2.21
CA SER A 158 -15.70 -0.25 -1.04
C SER A 158 -14.25 0.25 -1.07
N LEU A 159 -13.29 -0.66 -1.32
CA LEU A 159 -11.88 -0.32 -1.41
C LEU A 159 -11.59 0.70 -2.52
N PHE A 160 -12.23 0.58 -3.68
CA PHE A 160 -12.12 1.56 -4.75
C PHE A 160 -12.59 2.94 -4.31
N ARG A 161 -13.78 3.06 -3.71
CA ARG A 161 -14.30 4.35 -3.25
C ARG A 161 -13.35 4.99 -2.23
N ARG A 162 -12.87 4.20 -1.27
CA ARG A 162 -11.87 4.64 -0.28
C ARG A 162 -10.57 5.10 -0.93
N THR A 163 -10.02 4.27 -1.82
CA THR A 163 -8.75 4.53 -2.51
C THR A 163 -8.85 5.80 -3.34
N ALA A 164 -9.91 5.93 -4.13
CA ALA A 164 -10.13 7.06 -4.99
C ALA A 164 -10.24 8.38 -4.21
N ILE A 165 -10.94 8.33 -3.08
CA ILE A 165 -11.06 9.44 -2.14
C ILE A 165 -9.71 9.79 -1.50
N VAL A 166 -8.95 8.79 -1.05
CA VAL A 166 -7.66 9.00 -0.40
C VAL A 166 -6.62 9.53 -1.37
N LEU A 167 -6.61 9.02 -2.61
CA LEU A 167 -5.69 9.39 -3.67
C LEU A 167 -6.14 10.63 -4.44
N GLY A 168 -7.36 11.12 -4.20
CA GLY A 168 -7.89 12.35 -4.82
C GLY A 168 -8.12 12.19 -6.32
N PHE A 169 -8.73 11.08 -6.73
CA PHE A 169 -9.13 10.88 -8.12
C PHE A 169 -10.30 11.82 -8.46
N ASP A 170 -9.98 13.01 -8.97
CA ASP A 170 -10.97 13.96 -9.46
C ASP A 170 -11.48 13.53 -10.85
N GLY A 171 -12.78 13.74 -11.11
CA GLY A 171 -13.39 13.55 -12.44
C GLY A 171 -13.37 12.12 -12.95
N VAL A 172 -13.26 11.12 -12.08
CA VAL A 172 -13.53 9.74 -12.48
C VAL A 172 -15.04 9.53 -12.39
N THR A 173 -15.71 9.84 -13.50
CA THR A 173 -16.98 9.22 -13.80
C THR A 173 -16.63 7.85 -14.34
N LEU A 174 -17.18 6.84 -13.72
CA LEU A 174 -17.36 5.58 -14.39
C LEU A 174 -18.80 5.74 -14.89
N GLY A 175 -18.98 5.88 -16.20
CA GLY A 175 -20.24 6.24 -16.87
C GLY A 175 -20.51 5.35 -18.08
N PHE A 176 -21.80 5.03 -18.35
CA PHE A 176 -22.20 4.55 -19.66
C PHE A 176 -22.32 5.79 -20.53
N SER A 177 -21.38 5.98 -21.44
CA SER A 177 -21.65 6.78 -22.61
C SER A 177 -21.35 5.94 -23.84
N GLU A 178 -22.23 5.99 -24.82
CA GLU A 178 -21.94 5.52 -26.18
C GLU A 178 -20.78 6.34 -26.80
N SER A 179 -20.39 7.44 -26.16
CA SER A 179 -19.28 8.32 -26.54
C SER A 179 -17.96 7.98 -25.80
N GLY A 180 -17.40 6.81 -26.06
CA GLY A 180 -15.97 6.54 -26.27
C GLY A 180 -14.85 7.02 -25.30
N ASN A 181 -15.08 7.73 -24.19
CA ASN A 181 -13.98 8.39 -23.45
C ASN A 181 -13.93 8.20 -21.91
N ASP A 182 -14.85 7.46 -21.29
CA ASP A 182 -14.86 7.28 -19.82
C ASP A 182 -14.09 6.02 -19.37
N LYS A 183 -13.16 6.21 -18.42
CA LYS A 183 -11.96 5.36 -18.28
C LYS A 183 -12.07 4.09 -17.45
N LEU A 184 -13.19 3.78 -16.75
CA LEU A 184 -13.24 2.56 -15.92
C LEU A 184 -14.64 1.91 -15.84
N ALA A 185 -15.21 1.59 -16.99
CA ALA A 185 -16.40 0.74 -17.07
C ALA A 185 -16.06 -0.72 -16.68
N VAL A 186 -16.71 -1.36 -15.69
CA VAL A 186 -16.38 -2.74 -15.28
C VAL A 186 -17.47 -3.71 -15.71
N PRO A 187 -17.18 -4.71 -16.57
CA PRO A 187 -18.16 -5.71 -16.94
C PRO A 187 -18.43 -6.67 -15.75
N ILE A 188 -19.70 -6.84 -15.39
CA ILE A 188 -20.16 -7.80 -14.40
C ILE A 188 -21.29 -8.60 -15.05
N GLY A 189 -20.96 -9.80 -15.56
CA GLY A 189 -21.89 -10.57 -16.38
C GLY A 189 -21.99 -9.99 -17.80
N ASN A 190 -23.22 -9.76 -18.27
CA ASN A 190 -23.48 -9.15 -19.59
C ASN A 190 -23.57 -7.62 -19.55
N ASP A 191 -23.53 -7.01 -18.35
CA ASP A 191 -23.68 -5.58 -18.18
C ASP A 191 -22.35 -4.94 -17.80
N THR A 192 -22.18 -3.67 -18.16
CA THR A 192 -21.03 -2.85 -17.77
C THR A 192 -21.44 -1.90 -16.65
N TYR A 193 -20.59 -1.66 -15.65
CA TYR A 193 -20.93 -0.80 -14.51
C TYR A 193 -19.98 0.36 -14.36
N ASN A 194 -20.56 1.41 -13.82
CA ASN A 194 -20.07 2.76 -13.91
C ASN A 194 -20.33 3.45 -12.55
N ILE A 195 -19.33 3.40 -11.67
CA ILE A 195 -19.26 4.01 -10.33
C ILE A 195 -18.64 5.43 -10.31
N SER A 196 -19.41 6.51 -10.16
CA SER A 196 -18.82 7.86 -9.98
C SER A 196 -17.99 8.00 -8.68
N ILE A 197 -16.87 8.73 -8.73
CA ILE A 197 -16.03 9.10 -7.56
C ILE A 197 -16.50 10.42 -6.91
N SER A 198 -17.58 11.02 -7.40
CA SER A 198 -18.08 12.28 -6.84
C SER A 198 -18.70 12.09 -5.45
N GLY A 199 -17.99 12.52 -4.40
CA GLY A 199 -18.52 12.65 -3.05
C GLY A 199 -18.58 11.36 -2.23
N SER A 200 -17.90 11.35 -1.08
CA SER A 200 -18.31 10.48 0.03
C SER A 200 -19.29 11.19 0.93
N ALA A 201 -20.24 10.44 1.49
CA ALA A 201 -20.98 10.94 2.62
C ALA A 201 -20.02 11.20 3.80
N PRO A 202 -20.20 12.28 4.59
CA PRO A 202 -19.30 12.64 5.69
C PRO A 202 -19.12 11.53 6.72
N ARG A 203 -20.18 10.76 7.01
CA ARG A 203 -20.14 9.69 8.01
C ARG A 203 -19.20 8.53 7.60
N PRO A 204 -19.33 7.90 6.42
CA PRO A 204 -18.35 6.93 5.91
C PRO A 204 -16.92 7.44 5.91
N SER A 205 -16.69 8.69 5.47
CA SER A 205 -15.35 9.29 5.46
C SER A 205 -14.72 9.32 6.86
N VAL A 206 -15.50 9.72 7.87
CA VAL A 206 -15.03 9.75 9.25
C VAL A 206 -14.85 8.34 9.82
N GLN A 207 -15.68 7.37 9.42
CA GLN A 207 -15.48 5.96 9.79
C GLN A 207 -14.15 5.42 9.25
N TRP A 208 -13.80 5.70 7.99
CA TRP A 208 -12.52 5.31 7.41
C TRP A 208 -11.34 6.03 8.07
N LEU A 209 -11.44 7.34 8.32
CA LEU A 209 -10.41 8.06 9.08
C LEU A 209 -10.19 7.46 10.47
N THR A 210 -11.28 7.09 11.14
CA THR A 210 -11.20 6.43 12.45
C THR A 210 -10.52 5.06 12.34
N LYS A 211 -10.76 4.29 11.27
CA LYS A 211 -10.02 3.04 11.00
C LYS A 211 -8.51 3.31 10.88
N TYR A 212 -8.10 4.22 10.00
CA TYR A 212 -6.68 4.52 9.80
C TYR A 212 -5.99 5.10 11.04
N LEU A 213 -6.70 5.88 11.85
CA LEU A 213 -6.18 6.34 13.14
C LEU A 213 -5.92 5.17 14.09
N ARG A 214 -6.84 4.20 14.19
CA ARG A 214 -6.65 3.00 15.01
C ARG A 214 -5.49 2.15 14.51
N ASP A 215 -5.40 1.95 13.19
CA ASP A 215 -4.30 1.21 12.57
C ASP A 215 -2.95 1.89 12.89
N TYR A 216 -2.87 3.23 12.76
CA TYR A 216 -1.68 4.01 13.12
C TYR A 216 -1.31 3.87 14.60
N ILE A 217 -2.30 4.00 15.50
CA ILE A 217 -2.13 3.85 16.95
C ILE A 217 -1.62 2.44 17.28
N GLN A 218 -2.15 1.41 16.63
CA GLN A 218 -1.75 0.02 16.86
C GLN A 218 -0.31 -0.23 16.42
N ILE A 219 0.10 0.26 15.25
CA ILE A 219 1.45 0.06 14.70
C ILE A 219 2.50 0.80 15.52
N HIS A 220 2.17 1.98 16.04
CA HIS A 220 3.12 2.86 16.72
C HIS A 220 2.94 2.92 18.25
N GLY A 221 1.95 2.21 18.80
CA GLY A 221 1.61 2.29 20.23
C GLY A 221 2.69 1.74 21.17
N SER A 222 3.58 0.88 20.67
CA SER A 222 4.73 0.34 21.42
C SER A 222 5.98 1.24 21.34
N ASP A 223 5.98 2.27 20.49
CA ASP A 223 7.10 3.20 20.34
C ASP A 223 7.02 4.28 21.43
N SER A 224 7.83 4.13 22.47
CA SER A 224 7.85 5.07 23.61
C SER A 224 8.15 6.50 23.19
N SER A 225 8.92 6.70 22.10
CA SER A 225 9.24 8.01 21.54
C SER A 225 8.02 8.73 20.95
N LYS A 226 6.93 8.00 20.68
CA LYS A 226 5.67 8.51 20.14
C LYS A 226 4.52 8.51 21.14
N SER A 227 4.75 8.19 22.40
CA SER A 227 3.70 8.03 23.42
C SER A 227 2.72 9.21 23.49
N GLN A 228 3.21 10.46 23.47
CA GLN A 228 2.36 11.65 23.48
C GLN A 228 1.55 11.81 22.17
N GLU A 229 2.16 11.59 21.01
CA GLU A 229 1.49 11.60 19.71
C GLU A 229 0.35 10.58 19.67
N ILE A 230 0.61 9.37 20.18
CA ILE A 230 -0.37 8.28 20.25
C ILE A 230 -1.52 8.64 21.19
N ALA A 231 -1.23 9.21 22.36
CA ALA A 231 -2.26 9.70 23.28
C ALA A 231 -3.15 10.79 22.64
N HIS A 232 -2.57 11.68 21.84
CA HIS A 232 -3.35 12.67 21.09
C HIS A 232 -4.23 12.01 20.03
N PHE A 233 -3.69 11.10 19.23
CA PHE A 233 -4.49 10.38 18.23
C PHE A 233 -5.60 9.52 18.84
N GLN A 234 -5.41 8.96 20.03
CA GLN A 234 -6.48 8.27 20.76
C GLN A 234 -7.67 9.20 21.05
N LYS A 235 -7.41 10.44 21.52
CA LYS A 235 -8.45 11.44 21.76
C LYS A 235 -9.15 11.89 20.47
N VAL A 236 -8.40 12.08 19.38
CA VAL A 236 -8.96 12.36 18.05
C VAL A 236 -9.88 11.21 17.59
N THR A 237 -9.41 9.97 17.72
CA THR A 237 -10.15 8.75 17.37
C THR A 237 -11.44 8.63 18.17
N GLU A 238 -11.40 8.97 19.46
CA GLU A 238 -12.58 8.99 20.33
C GLU A 238 -13.61 10.01 19.85
N ALA A 239 -13.18 11.25 19.56
CA ALA A 239 -14.06 12.32 19.06
C ALA A 239 -14.73 11.95 17.71
N MET A 240 -13.96 11.37 16.78
CA MET A 240 -14.49 10.90 15.49
C MET A 240 -15.41 9.68 15.65
N THR A 241 -15.09 8.76 16.56
CA THR A 241 -15.95 7.62 16.89
C THR A 241 -17.27 8.11 17.51
N PHE A 242 -17.21 9.10 18.40
CA PHE A 242 -18.40 9.72 18.98
C PHE A 242 -19.29 10.34 17.90
N PHE A 243 -18.72 11.10 16.97
CA PHE A 243 -19.46 11.65 15.83
C PHE A 243 -20.20 10.55 15.05
N THR A 244 -19.50 9.50 14.61
CA THR A 244 -20.10 8.43 13.78
C THR A 244 -21.21 7.66 14.51
N ARG A 245 -21.18 7.63 15.85
CA ARG A 245 -22.21 7.01 16.70
C ARG A 245 -23.45 7.90 16.88
N HIS A 246 -23.32 9.22 16.86
CA HIS A 246 -24.41 10.14 17.20
C HIS A 246 -24.95 10.95 16.00
N TYR A 247 -24.23 10.98 14.88
CA TYR A 247 -24.66 11.64 13.65
C TYR A 247 -26.03 11.15 13.17
N GLY A 248 -26.93 12.10 12.84
CA GLY A 248 -28.28 11.83 12.35
C GLY A 248 -29.25 11.18 13.35
N LYS A 249 -28.87 11.02 14.63
CA LYS A 249 -29.75 10.43 15.65
C LYS A 249 -30.63 11.46 16.35
N ALA A 250 -31.82 11.04 16.76
CA ALA A 250 -32.67 11.82 17.65
C ALA A 250 -31.92 12.15 18.96
N GLY A 251 -32.05 13.39 19.43
CA GLY A 251 -31.36 13.87 20.63
C GLY A 251 -29.85 14.12 20.47
N SER A 252 -29.29 13.95 19.26
CA SER A 252 -27.86 14.16 19.00
C SER A 252 -27.36 15.52 19.47
N SER A 253 -28.09 16.62 19.21
CA SER A 253 -27.68 17.96 19.65
C SER A 253 -27.44 18.08 21.14
N LYS A 254 -28.29 17.45 21.97
CA LYS A 254 -28.08 17.42 23.42
C LYS A 254 -26.81 16.64 23.76
N THR A 255 -26.58 15.48 23.14
CA THR A 255 -25.38 14.66 23.39
C THR A 255 -24.09 15.39 22.99
N PHE A 256 -24.06 16.09 21.84
CA PHE A 256 -22.92 16.91 21.44
C PHE A 256 -22.70 18.08 22.40
N TYR A 257 -23.76 18.77 22.82
CA TYR A 257 -23.69 19.85 23.80
C TYR A 257 -23.15 19.36 25.15
N ASP A 258 -23.66 18.25 25.68
CA ASP A 258 -23.21 17.67 26.95
C ASP A 258 -21.71 17.33 26.92
N ARG A 259 -21.20 16.90 25.75
CA ARG A 259 -19.77 16.64 25.55
C ARG A 259 -18.95 17.93 25.51
N CYS A 260 -19.39 18.94 24.75
CA CYS A 260 -18.75 20.26 24.73
C CYS A 260 -18.71 20.90 26.12
N LYS A 261 -19.80 20.81 26.89
CA LYS A 261 -19.91 21.36 28.26
C LYS A 261 -18.89 20.74 29.22
N LYS A 262 -18.53 19.48 29.03
CA LYS A 262 -17.47 18.80 29.81
C LYS A 262 -16.05 19.20 29.40
N GLY A 263 -15.90 20.03 28.36
CA GLY A 263 -14.60 20.39 27.79
C GLY A 263 -13.94 19.23 27.02
N GLU A 264 -14.70 18.17 26.70
CA GLU A 264 -14.22 17.05 25.92
C GLU A 264 -14.12 17.43 24.44
N LEU A 265 -13.06 16.94 23.76
CA LEU A 265 -12.90 17.17 22.32
C LEU A 265 -14.12 16.59 21.58
N THR A 266 -14.83 17.48 20.89
CA THR A 266 -16.07 17.18 20.20
C THR A 266 -15.92 17.54 18.74
N TYR A 267 -16.17 16.58 17.85
CA TYR A 267 -16.02 16.75 16.41
C TYR A 267 -17.36 16.61 15.71
N MET A 268 -17.62 17.47 14.74
CA MET A 268 -18.82 17.48 13.91
C MET A 268 -18.43 17.82 12.46
N THR A 269 -19.11 17.18 11.51
CA THR A 269 -18.95 17.49 10.09
C THR A 269 -20.25 17.19 9.37
N SER A 270 -20.52 17.93 8.30
CA SER A 270 -21.51 17.56 7.30
C SER A 270 -21.34 18.38 6.03
N GLY A 271 -22.07 17.97 4.98
CA GLY A 271 -22.37 18.77 3.81
C GLY A 271 -23.29 19.94 4.17
N CYS A 272 -22.84 21.18 3.96
CA CYS A 272 -23.76 22.21 3.49
C CYS A 272 -24.27 21.72 2.13
N ASN A 273 -25.58 21.71 1.91
CA ASN A 273 -26.17 20.84 0.89
C ASN A 273 -26.46 21.55 -0.44
N ASP A 274 -26.22 22.86 -0.51
CA ASP A 274 -26.43 23.66 -1.72
C ASP A 274 -25.37 24.77 -1.87
N PRO A 275 -24.31 24.56 -2.69
CA PRO A 275 -23.91 23.30 -3.30
C PRO A 275 -23.39 22.29 -2.25
N PRO A 276 -23.51 20.96 -2.49
CA PRO A 276 -23.01 19.94 -1.57
C PRO A 276 -21.53 20.09 -1.24
N HIS A 277 -21.22 20.42 0.01
CA HIS A 277 -19.86 20.68 0.45
C HIS A 277 -19.67 20.41 1.93
N ALA A 278 -18.77 19.48 2.26
CA ALA A 278 -18.56 19.08 3.64
C ALA A 278 -17.44 19.85 4.32
N VAL A 279 -17.68 20.39 5.51
CA VAL A 279 -16.68 21.11 6.33
C VAL A 279 -16.45 20.43 7.68
N GLY A 280 -15.32 20.71 8.32
CA GLY A 280 -15.00 20.17 9.64
C GLY A 280 -15.14 21.21 10.74
N VAL A 281 -15.83 20.87 11.82
CA VAL A 281 -15.92 21.69 13.04
C VAL A 281 -15.49 20.84 14.23
N ALA A 282 -14.57 21.34 15.05
CA ALA A 282 -14.24 20.72 16.33
C ALA A 282 -14.24 21.74 17.45
N ILE A 283 -14.61 21.32 18.65
CA ILE A 283 -14.71 22.19 19.82
C ILE A 283 -14.04 21.48 20.99
N GLN A 284 -13.21 22.21 21.73
CA GLN A 284 -12.59 21.74 22.97
C GLN A 284 -12.42 22.90 23.94
N GLY A 285 -13.14 22.85 25.06
CA GLY A 285 -13.14 23.94 26.04
C GLY A 285 -13.61 25.26 25.40
N GLU A 286 -12.77 26.28 25.47
CA GLU A 286 -13.05 27.63 24.96
C GLU A 286 -12.59 27.87 23.51
N TYR A 287 -12.21 26.81 22.79
CA TYR A 287 -11.67 26.93 21.44
C TYR A 287 -12.52 26.18 20.41
N LEU A 288 -12.62 26.78 19.23
CA LEU A 288 -13.30 26.23 18.06
C LEU A 288 -12.32 26.08 16.90
N ILE A 289 -12.32 24.92 16.27
CA ILE A 289 -11.61 24.63 15.03
C ILE A 289 -12.63 24.60 13.90
N TYR A 290 -12.36 25.34 12.83
CA TYR A 290 -13.13 25.28 11.59
C TYR A 290 -12.19 24.96 10.44
N CYS A 291 -12.51 23.93 9.65
CA CYS A 291 -11.76 23.52 8.49
C CYS A 291 -12.64 23.57 7.24
N ASN A 292 -12.23 24.42 6.29
CA ASN A 292 -12.78 24.43 4.96
C ASN A 292 -11.66 24.59 3.92
N ARG A 293 -11.55 23.60 3.02
CA ARG A 293 -10.64 23.63 1.89
C ARG A 293 -11.33 23.80 0.53
N GLY A 294 -12.65 23.74 0.43
CA GLY A 294 -13.36 23.82 -0.85
C GLY A 294 -14.26 25.04 -0.93
N TYR A 295 -15.48 24.89 -1.46
CA TYR A 295 -16.42 26.00 -1.65
C TYR A 295 -16.72 26.77 -0.35
N GLY A 296 -16.94 28.08 -0.45
CA GLY A 296 -17.25 28.94 0.70
C GLY A 296 -16.07 29.19 1.64
N LEU A 297 -14.88 29.46 1.09
CA LEU A 297 -13.73 29.87 1.89
C LEU A 297 -14.00 31.21 2.56
N LEU A 298 -13.60 31.34 3.83
CA LEU A 298 -13.73 32.59 4.60
C LEU A 298 -12.74 33.67 4.15
N ASP A 299 -11.63 33.27 3.54
CA ASP A 299 -10.57 34.13 3.03
C ASP A 299 -9.88 33.44 1.83
N GLU A 300 -8.85 34.08 1.28
CA GLU A 300 -8.00 33.52 0.23
C GLU A 300 -7.19 32.28 0.67
N HIS A 301 -7.21 31.94 1.96
CA HIS A 301 -6.43 30.87 2.55
C HIS A 301 -7.30 29.69 3.01
N ALA A 302 -7.50 28.75 2.09
CA ALA A 302 -8.05 27.43 2.38
C ALA A 302 -7.30 26.73 3.53
N GLY A 303 -8.03 25.99 4.38
CA GLY A 303 -7.41 25.18 5.44
C GLY A 303 -8.18 25.15 6.75
N THR A 304 -7.43 24.96 7.83
CA THR A 304 -7.94 24.81 9.19
C THR A 304 -7.62 26.07 10.00
N LYS A 305 -8.61 26.62 10.69
CA LYS A 305 -8.49 27.83 11.52
C LYS A 305 -8.92 27.53 12.95
N ILE A 306 -8.25 28.16 13.91
CA ILE A 306 -8.51 28.01 15.35
C ILE A 306 -8.97 29.36 15.90
N TYR A 307 -10.08 29.37 16.62
CA TYR A 307 -10.74 30.56 17.17
C TYR A 307 -10.95 30.44 18.68
N LYS A 308 -11.01 31.59 19.35
CA LYS A 308 -11.49 31.72 20.72
C LYS A 308 -13.01 31.86 20.69
N LEU A 309 -13.70 31.12 21.56
CA LEU A 309 -15.14 31.33 21.79
C LEU A 309 -15.37 32.62 22.57
N ASN A 310 -16.35 33.42 22.15
CA ASN A 310 -16.78 34.64 22.84
C ASN A 310 -17.43 34.37 24.21
N GLY A 311 -17.78 33.12 24.48
CA GLY A 311 -18.35 32.65 25.74
C GLY A 311 -18.59 31.13 25.70
N PRO A 312 -19.10 30.53 26.79
CA PRO A 312 -19.45 29.12 26.81
C PRO A 312 -20.46 28.78 25.70
N ILE A 313 -20.19 27.72 24.93
CA ILE A 313 -21.12 27.30 23.89
C ILE A 313 -22.44 26.80 24.49
N ASP A 314 -23.57 27.28 23.97
CA ASP A 314 -24.89 26.89 24.43
C ASP A 314 -25.51 25.74 23.58
N ALA A 315 -26.58 25.16 24.11
CA ALA A 315 -27.27 24.04 23.45
C ALA A 315 -27.94 24.44 22.12
N GLU A 316 -28.38 25.70 22.01
CA GLU A 316 -29.05 26.21 20.82
C GLU A 316 -28.07 26.36 19.65
N THR A 317 -26.85 26.81 19.92
CA THR A 317 -25.75 26.91 18.97
C THR A 317 -25.39 25.54 18.43
N ILE A 318 -25.20 24.54 19.30
CA ILE A 318 -24.95 23.15 18.86
C ILE A 318 -26.12 22.61 18.03
N ARG A 319 -27.36 22.90 18.43
CA ARG A 319 -28.55 22.51 17.67
C ARG A 319 -28.57 23.16 16.27
N LYS A 320 -28.23 24.45 16.16
CA LYS A 320 -28.14 25.18 14.89
C LYS A 320 -27.02 24.65 14.01
N ILE A 321 -25.83 24.37 14.55
CA ILE A 321 -24.72 23.74 13.81
C ILE A 321 -25.17 22.39 13.24
N ILE A 322 -25.74 21.52 14.06
CA ILE A 322 -26.22 20.19 13.62
C ILE A 322 -27.38 20.31 12.63
N ARG A 323 -28.24 21.32 12.79
CA ARG A 323 -29.33 21.59 11.84
C ARG A 323 -28.78 22.04 10.50
N ALA A 324 -27.83 22.98 10.47
CA ALA A 324 -27.16 23.41 9.24
C ALA A 324 -26.51 22.23 8.52
N PHE A 325 -25.93 21.31 9.29
CA PHE A 325 -25.36 20.07 8.79
C PHE A 325 -26.37 19.06 8.23
N ASN A 326 -27.55 18.90 8.84
CA ASN A 326 -28.51 17.88 8.42
C ASN A 326 -29.59 18.39 7.45
N ASN A 327 -29.73 19.70 7.30
CA ASN A 327 -30.76 20.31 6.46
C ASN A 327 -30.30 20.37 5.00
N SER A 328 -31.03 19.69 4.10
CA SER A 328 -30.73 19.68 2.67
C SER A 328 -30.80 21.04 1.98
N LYS A 329 -31.42 22.04 2.62
CA LYS A 329 -31.50 23.41 2.11
C LYS A 329 -30.48 24.37 2.73
N SER A 330 -29.66 23.90 3.67
CA SER A 330 -28.71 24.79 4.34
C SER A 330 -27.45 25.01 3.53
N THR A 331 -27.06 26.28 3.42
CA THR A 331 -25.86 26.70 2.68
C THR A 331 -24.65 26.79 3.62
N ILE A 332 -23.48 27.13 3.07
CA ILE A 332 -22.28 27.36 3.87
C ILE A 332 -22.37 28.67 4.68
N GLU A 333 -23.08 29.65 4.15
CA GLU A 333 -23.36 30.94 4.79
C GLU A 333 -24.23 30.76 6.03
N ASP A 334 -25.24 29.87 6.01
CA ASP A 334 -26.05 29.53 7.21
C ASP A 334 -25.18 29.04 8.37
N LEU A 335 -24.16 28.22 8.04
CA LEU A 335 -23.21 27.73 9.02
C LEU A 335 -22.29 28.86 9.49
N HIS A 336 -21.76 29.68 8.59
CA HIS A 336 -20.93 30.83 8.96
C HIS A 336 -21.68 31.82 9.85
N GLU A 337 -22.94 32.10 9.57
CA GLU A 337 -23.80 32.95 10.43
C GLU A 337 -23.95 32.33 11.82
N THR A 338 -24.15 31.01 11.88
CA THR A 338 -24.24 30.29 13.16
C THR A 338 -22.93 30.35 13.94
N LEU A 339 -21.79 30.18 13.27
CA LEU A 339 -20.47 30.23 13.90
C LEU A 339 -20.08 31.65 14.33
N ASN A 340 -20.37 32.67 13.52
CA ASN A 340 -20.10 34.09 13.81
C ASN A 340 -20.78 34.60 15.10
N ARG A 341 -21.84 33.92 15.56
CA ARG A 341 -22.48 34.26 16.84
C ARG A 341 -21.63 33.89 18.06
N VAL A 342 -20.68 32.96 17.91
CA VAL A 342 -19.87 32.44 19.03
C VAL A 342 -18.37 32.62 18.83
N VAL A 343 -17.91 32.99 17.63
CA VAL A 343 -16.51 33.34 17.33
C VAL A 343 -16.47 34.51 16.35
N ASP A 344 -15.38 35.27 16.32
CA ASP A 344 -15.09 36.18 15.20
C ASP A 344 -14.37 35.40 14.08
N LEU A 345 -15.10 35.05 13.01
CA LEU A 345 -14.52 34.30 11.88
C LEU A 345 -13.48 35.10 11.08
N ALA A 346 -13.41 36.42 11.24
CA ALA A 346 -12.39 37.24 10.58
C ALA A 346 -11.03 37.22 11.33
N SER A 347 -11.03 36.85 12.62
CA SER A 347 -9.87 36.97 13.50
C SER A 347 -9.47 35.63 14.13
N PRO A 348 -8.96 34.65 13.36
CA PRO A 348 -8.46 33.40 13.94
C PRO A 348 -7.24 33.63 14.84
N ILE A 349 -7.14 32.85 15.92
CA ILE A 349 -5.92 32.76 16.75
C ILE A 349 -4.76 32.24 15.89
N ALA A 350 -5.04 31.21 15.09
CA ALA A 350 -4.07 30.61 14.19
C ALA A 350 -4.75 30.06 12.93
N SER A 351 -4.02 30.15 11.82
CA SER A 351 -4.41 29.60 10.52
C SER A 351 -3.40 28.54 10.09
N LEU A 352 -3.89 27.38 9.68
CA LEU A 352 -3.13 26.24 9.18
C LEU A 352 -3.44 26.09 7.68
N PRO A 353 -2.70 26.79 6.80
CA PRO A 353 -3.01 26.85 5.37
C PRO A 353 -2.86 25.48 4.73
N SER A 354 -3.82 25.14 3.86
CA SER A 354 -3.87 23.90 3.09
C SER A 354 -4.14 24.19 1.62
N LYS A 355 -3.83 23.22 0.74
CA LYS A 355 -4.23 23.32 -0.66
C LYS A 355 -5.77 23.36 -0.75
N SER A 356 -6.30 24.30 -1.54
CA SER A 356 -7.71 24.33 -1.94
C SER A 356 -8.10 22.99 -2.59
N GLN A 357 -9.29 22.52 -2.28
CA GLN A 357 -9.91 21.34 -2.83
C GLN A 357 -11.04 21.81 -3.73
N GLU A 358 -10.74 21.92 -5.02
CA GLU A 358 -11.70 22.41 -6.01
C GLU A 358 -12.74 21.35 -6.40
N HIS A 359 -12.48 20.06 -6.16
CA HIS A 359 -13.33 18.97 -6.64
C HIS A 359 -13.61 17.85 -5.61
N GLY A 360 -14.85 17.35 -5.62
CA GLY A 360 -15.33 15.98 -5.29
C GLY A 360 -15.05 15.34 -3.92
N ASN A 361 -14.15 15.87 -3.10
CA ASN A 361 -13.55 15.14 -1.98
C ASN A 361 -13.58 15.89 -0.64
N CYS A 362 -14.35 16.96 -0.52
CA CYS A 362 -14.39 17.77 0.69
C CYS A 362 -14.81 16.97 1.94
N ALA A 363 -15.67 15.97 1.79
CA ALA A 363 -16.16 15.10 2.87
C ALA A 363 -15.12 14.20 3.50
N PHE A 364 -13.99 13.95 2.84
CA PHE A 364 -12.84 13.28 3.46
C PHE A 364 -11.70 14.27 3.73
N ALA A 365 -11.44 15.17 2.79
CA ALA A 365 -10.35 16.12 2.85
C ALA A 365 -10.45 17.10 4.04
N ASN A 366 -11.64 17.61 4.34
CA ASN A 366 -11.85 18.55 5.45
C ASN A 366 -11.84 17.85 6.81
N PRO A 367 -12.54 16.72 7.02
CA PRO A 367 -12.39 15.93 8.25
C PRO A 367 -10.94 15.54 8.55
N LYS A 368 -10.21 15.09 7.53
CA LYS A 368 -8.79 14.75 7.67
C LYS A 368 -7.94 15.96 8.07
N ALA A 369 -8.15 17.11 7.42
CA ALA A 369 -7.40 18.34 7.74
C ALA A 369 -7.78 18.95 9.11
N THR A 370 -8.99 18.69 9.60
CA THR A 370 -9.40 19.13 10.94
C THR A 370 -8.57 18.45 12.04
N ILE A 371 -8.08 17.22 11.81
CA ILE A 371 -7.19 16.50 12.74
C ILE A 371 -5.96 17.35 13.09
N GLU A 372 -5.40 18.08 12.11
CA GLU A 372 -4.23 18.92 12.33
C GLU A 372 -4.50 20.01 13.39
N GLY A 373 -5.64 20.69 13.31
CA GLY A 373 -6.07 21.66 14.32
C GLY A 373 -6.36 21.02 15.68
N MET A 374 -6.93 19.81 15.69
CA MET A 374 -7.15 19.07 16.94
C MET A 374 -5.83 18.73 17.64
N LEU A 375 -4.78 18.37 16.89
CA LEU A 375 -3.46 18.10 17.45
C LEU A 375 -2.87 19.35 18.10
N VAL A 376 -3.05 20.54 17.51
CA VAL A 376 -2.63 21.81 18.12
C VAL A 376 -3.35 22.03 19.46
N LEU A 377 -4.68 21.86 19.52
CA LEU A 377 -5.42 22.04 20.78
C LEU A 377 -5.06 20.98 21.84
N LEU A 378 -4.78 19.75 21.44
CA LEU A 378 -4.35 18.69 22.36
C LEU A 378 -2.95 18.95 22.91
N GLN A 379 -2.02 19.43 22.08
CA GLN A 379 -0.70 19.90 22.52
C GLN A 379 -0.78 21.13 23.42
N ASN A 380 -1.76 22.01 23.18
CA ASN A 380 -1.99 23.19 24.00
C ASN A 380 -2.31 22.83 25.47
N GLY A 381 -2.91 21.67 25.72
CA GLY A 381 -3.02 21.14 27.10
C GLY A 381 -3.80 22.02 28.09
N LYS A 382 -4.77 22.81 27.60
CA LYS A 382 -5.49 23.89 28.32
C LYS A 382 -4.69 25.20 28.52
N GLY A 383 -3.61 25.40 27.78
CA GLY A 383 -2.92 26.69 27.68
C GLY A 383 -3.78 27.80 27.05
N ASP A 384 -3.25 29.01 27.06
CA ASP A 384 -3.89 30.20 26.52
C ASP A 384 -3.68 30.36 24.99
N GLU A 385 -4.20 31.45 24.44
CA GLU A 385 -4.06 31.77 23.02
C GLU A 385 -2.60 31.98 22.60
N GLN A 386 -1.77 32.53 23.49
CA GLN A 386 -0.35 32.73 23.21
C GLN A 386 0.37 31.39 23.05
N ASN A 387 0.00 30.39 23.86
CA ASN A 387 0.57 29.05 23.74
C ASN A 387 0.15 28.36 22.41
N ILE A 388 -1.08 28.54 21.95
CA ILE A 388 -1.52 28.08 20.62
C ILE A 388 -0.63 28.69 19.53
N ARG A 389 -0.41 30.02 19.57
CA ARG A 389 0.47 30.71 18.61
C ARG A 389 1.92 30.20 18.69
N LYS A 390 2.44 29.95 19.90
CA LYS A 390 3.77 29.36 20.10
C LYS A 390 3.88 27.97 19.48
N ILE A 391 2.88 27.10 19.66
CA ILE A 391 2.86 25.75 19.07
C ILE A 391 2.87 25.82 17.54
N VAL A 392 2.04 26.67 16.95
CA VAL A 392 1.94 26.80 15.49
C VAL A 392 3.22 27.39 14.87
N ASN A 393 3.88 28.31 15.58
CA ASN A 393 5.11 28.95 15.15
C ASN A 393 6.40 28.24 15.61
N ALA A 394 6.29 27.13 16.34
CA ALA A 394 7.44 26.36 16.79
C ALA A 394 8.25 25.85 15.60
N SER A 395 9.58 25.85 15.71
CA SER A 395 10.48 25.44 14.62
C SER A 395 10.35 23.96 14.26
N ASP A 396 10.01 23.12 15.24
CA ASP A 396 9.89 21.67 15.08
C ASP A 396 8.54 21.22 14.49
N LYS A 397 7.51 22.09 14.57
CA LYS A 397 6.12 21.88 14.11
C LYS A 397 5.64 20.46 14.37
N THR A 398 5.76 20.00 15.62
CA THR A 398 5.45 18.61 15.99
C THR A 398 4.07 18.16 15.56
N TYR A 399 3.03 19.01 15.73
CA TYR A 399 1.67 18.72 15.27
C TYR A 399 1.60 18.45 13.76
N GLU A 400 2.31 19.24 12.94
CA GLU A 400 2.34 19.12 11.49
C GLU A 400 3.09 17.84 11.09
N LYS A 401 4.18 17.50 11.78
CA LYS A 401 4.92 16.25 11.56
C LYS A 401 4.05 15.02 11.86
N SER A 402 3.36 14.99 13.00
CA SER A 402 2.44 13.92 13.36
C SER A 402 1.29 13.81 12.35
N TYR A 403 0.68 14.93 11.97
CA TYR A 403 -0.36 14.94 10.92
C TYR A 403 0.17 14.41 9.58
N LYS A 404 1.34 14.86 9.11
CA LYS A 404 1.97 14.38 7.88
C LYS A 404 2.25 12.87 7.95
N ASN A 405 2.74 12.36 9.08
CA ASN A 405 2.95 10.92 9.31
C ASN A 405 1.65 10.12 9.20
N LEU A 406 0.56 10.59 9.83
CA LEU A 406 -0.76 9.97 9.67
C LEU A 406 -1.22 9.99 8.21
N THR A 407 -1.08 11.12 7.50
CA THR A 407 -1.49 11.17 6.09
C THR A 407 -0.64 10.29 5.18
N LYS A 408 0.64 10.10 5.50
CA LYS A 408 1.53 9.15 4.84
C LYS A 408 1.02 7.72 5.09
N HIS A 409 0.77 7.37 6.36
CA HIS A 409 0.22 6.07 6.75
C HIS A 409 -1.09 5.75 6.04
N ILE A 410 -2.04 6.69 5.96
CA ILE A 410 -3.32 6.48 5.25
C ILE A 410 -3.05 6.06 3.79
N ARG A 411 -2.16 6.75 3.07
CA ARG A 411 -1.85 6.42 1.67
C ARG A 411 -1.15 5.07 1.54
N ASP A 412 -0.17 4.80 2.41
CA ASP A 412 0.59 3.55 2.41
C ASP A 412 -0.34 2.35 2.73
N ALA A 413 -1.26 2.52 3.69
CA ALA A 413 -2.27 1.53 4.05
C ALA A 413 -3.25 1.27 2.89
N ASN A 414 -3.67 2.29 2.14
CA ASN A 414 -4.52 2.08 0.96
C ASN A 414 -3.83 1.24 -0.11
N VAL A 415 -2.55 1.50 -0.40
CA VAL A 415 -1.78 0.67 -1.34
C VAL A 415 -1.71 -0.78 -0.85
N ASN A 416 -1.44 -1.00 0.43
CA ASN A 416 -1.42 -2.34 1.02
C ASN A 416 -2.78 -3.05 0.92
N GLU A 417 -3.88 -2.34 1.17
CA GLU A 417 -5.22 -2.90 1.04
C GLU A 417 -5.53 -3.33 -0.41
N ILE A 418 -5.09 -2.57 -1.42
CA ILE A 418 -5.22 -2.95 -2.84
C ILE A 418 -4.40 -4.19 -3.16
N ILE A 419 -3.15 -4.26 -2.70
CA ILE A 419 -2.29 -5.43 -2.88
C ILE A 419 -2.96 -6.67 -2.26
N ILE A 420 -3.43 -6.57 -1.02
CA ILE A 420 -4.11 -7.66 -0.31
C ILE A 420 -5.37 -8.10 -1.07
N ALA A 421 -6.20 -7.15 -1.50
CA ALA A 421 -7.40 -7.44 -2.28
C ALA A 421 -7.07 -8.13 -3.61
N ALA A 422 -6.00 -7.69 -4.30
CA ALA A 422 -5.54 -8.29 -5.55
C ALA A 422 -5.16 -9.77 -5.39
N HIS A 423 -4.49 -10.14 -4.29
CA HIS A 423 -4.17 -11.54 -3.97
C HIS A 423 -5.38 -12.36 -3.54
N MET A 424 -6.39 -11.72 -2.94
CA MET A 424 -7.58 -12.39 -2.41
C MET A 424 -8.75 -12.43 -3.43
N ALA A 425 -8.58 -11.84 -4.60
CA ALA A 425 -9.57 -11.78 -5.66
C ALA A 425 -9.88 -13.19 -6.21
N SER A 426 -10.99 -13.76 -5.75
CA SER A 426 -11.40 -15.13 -6.07
C SER A 426 -12.31 -15.25 -7.30
N THR A 427 -12.96 -14.16 -7.71
CA THR A 427 -13.87 -14.15 -8.87
C THR A 427 -13.26 -13.38 -10.05
N PRO A 428 -13.57 -13.76 -11.31
CA PRO A 428 -13.12 -13.03 -12.49
C PRO A 428 -13.52 -11.54 -12.48
N GLN A 429 -14.72 -11.22 -11.99
CA GLN A 429 -15.23 -9.86 -11.91
C GLN A 429 -14.44 -9.02 -10.90
N THR A 430 -14.13 -9.57 -9.73
CA THR A 430 -13.27 -8.90 -8.72
C THR A 430 -11.86 -8.70 -9.26
N GLN A 431 -11.30 -9.69 -9.97
CA GLN A 431 -9.97 -9.58 -10.59
C GLN A 431 -9.93 -8.47 -11.64
N GLN A 432 -10.90 -8.43 -12.56
CA GLN A 432 -11.00 -7.39 -13.59
C GLN A 432 -11.19 -6.00 -12.98
N PHE A 433 -12.04 -5.89 -11.96
CA PHE A 433 -12.26 -4.64 -11.24
C PHE A 433 -10.95 -4.12 -10.62
N LEU A 434 -10.26 -4.97 -9.86
CA LEU A 434 -9.00 -4.62 -9.20
C LEU A 434 -7.91 -4.28 -10.22
N LEU A 435 -7.83 -5.01 -11.33
CA LEU A 435 -6.92 -4.71 -12.44
C LEU A 435 -7.11 -3.27 -12.94
N LYS A 436 -8.36 -2.86 -13.15
CA LYS A 436 -8.67 -1.49 -13.58
C LYS A 436 -8.38 -0.45 -12.49
N LEU A 437 -8.71 -0.72 -11.23
CA LEU A 437 -8.35 0.17 -10.13
C LEU A 437 -6.84 0.37 -10.03
N ILE A 438 -6.06 -0.71 -10.11
CA ILE A 438 -4.60 -0.68 -10.09
C ILE A 438 -4.08 0.14 -11.28
N LYS A 439 -4.63 -0.09 -12.48
CA LYS A 439 -4.31 0.70 -13.69
C LYS A 439 -4.48 2.19 -13.45
N GLU A 440 -5.64 2.62 -12.95
CA GLU A 440 -5.88 4.04 -12.68
C GLU A 440 -4.96 4.60 -11.58
N CYS A 441 -4.65 3.81 -10.55
CA CYS A 441 -3.67 4.20 -9.54
C CYS A 441 -2.29 4.48 -10.15
N ILE A 442 -1.84 3.62 -11.06
CA ILE A 442 -0.55 3.76 -11.76
C ILE A 442 -0.57 4.98 -12.67
N ILE A 443 -1.57 5.08 -13.56
CA ILE A 443 -1.64 6.15 -14.56
C ILE A 443 -1.79 7.52 -13.87
N ARG A 444 -2.76 7.67 -12.97
CA ARG A 444 -3.02 8.96 -12.29
C ARG A 444 -1.93 9.29 -11.29
N GLY A 445 -1.44 8.30 -10.56
CA GLY A 445 -0.32 8.47 -9.66
C GLY A 445 0.93 8.93 -10.42
N GLY A 446 1.23 8.31 -11.56
CA GLY A 446 2.37 8.69 -12.40
C GLY A 446 2.27 10.11 -12.95
N MET A 447 1.05 10.55 -13.29
CA MET A 447 0.78 11.90 -13.81
C MET A 447 0.57 12.97 -12.72
N ALA A 448 0.58 12.60 -11.43
CA ALA A 448 0.29 13.53 -10.35
C ALA A 448 1.40 14.59 -10.20
N LYS A 449 1.09 15.85 -10.54
CA LYS A 449 1.98 16.99 -10.27
C LYS A 449 2.04 17.25 -8.77
N THR A 450 3.15 16.88 -8.12
CA THR A 450 3.36 17.16 -6.70
C THR A 450 4.19 18.44 -6.49
N ARG A 451 3.97 19.13 -5.36
CA ARG A 451 4.61 20.43 -5.05
C ARG A 451 6.11 20.33 -4.70
N THR A 452 6.59 19.14 -4.35
CA THR A 452 7.93 18.96 -3.76
C THR A 452 8.50 17.63 -4.22
N GLU A 453 9.80 17.58 -4.49
CA GLU A 453 10.47 16.34 -4.91
C GLU A 453 10.25 15.18 -3.92
N LEU A 454 10.28 15.45 -2.61
CA LEU A 454 9.99 14.44 -1.57
C LEU A 454 8.61 13.79 -1.72
N LYS A 455 7.58 14.56 -2.11
CA LYS A 455 6.23 14.03 -2.36
C LYS A 455 6.18 13.24 -3.67
N THR A 456 6.88 13.70 -4.71
CA THR A 456 7.01 12.98 -5.98
C THR A 456 7.66 11.61 -5.73
N MET A 457 8.77 11.58 -4.98
CA MET A 457 9.46 10.34 -4.62
C MET A 457 8.58 9.44 -3.75
N GLY A 458 7.93 9.99 -2.72
CA GLY A 458 7.00 9.22 -1.90
C GLY A 458 5.83 8.65 -2.69
N ASN A 459 5.39 9.31 -3.76
CA ASN A 459 4.36 8.78 -4.65
C ASN A 459 4.92 7.69 -5.57
N ALA A 460 6.09 7.91 -6.18
CA ALA A 460 6.77 6.91 -7.00
C ALA A 460 7.00 5.60 -6.22
N ASN A 461 7.47 5.69 -4.97
CA ASN A 461 7.68 4.52 -4.10
C ASN A 461 6.39 3.76 -3.82
N ARG A 462 5.25 4.46 -3.69
CA ARG A 462 3.94 3.81 -3.51
C ARG A 462 3.49 3.08 -4.76
N LEU A 463 3.70 3.68 -5.93
CA LEU A 463 3.35 3.05 -7.20
C LEU A 463 4.24 1.84 -7.48
N LEU A 464 5.52 1.92 -7.13
CA LEU A 464 6.44 0.79 -7.15
C LEU A 464 5.94 -0.32 -6.23
N HIS A 465 5.64 0.01 -4.97
CA HIS A 465 5.14 -0.95 -3.99
C HIS A 465 3.83 -1.61 -4.46
N LEU A 466 2.92 -0.84 -5.05
CA LEU A 466 1.71 -1.36 -5.68
C LEU A 466 2.04 -2.34 -6.82
N TRP A 467 2.90 -1.93 -7.75
CA TRP A 467 3.31 -2.72 -8.91
C TRP A 467 3.99 -4.04 -8.52
N GLU A 468 4.90 -3.98 -7.57
CA GLU A 468 5.65 -5.15 -7.07
C GLU A 468 4.79 -6.05 -6.18
N GLY A 469 3.80 -5.48 -5.50
CA GLY A 469 2.92 -6.21 -4.58
C GLY A 469 1.83 -7.03 -5.27
N ILE A 470 1.33 -6.63 -6.44
CA ILE A 470 0.21 -7.31 -7.11
C ILE A 470 0.59 -8.70 -7.67
N PRO A 471 -0.39 -9.61 -7.86
CA PRO A 471 -0.14 -10.93 -8.47
C PRO A 471 0.47 -10.83 -9.87
N ASP A 472 1.39 -11.75 -10.19
CA ASP A 472 2.09 -11.76 -11.48
C ASP A 472 1.14 -11.82 -12.69
N LYS A 473 0.02 -12.55 -12.58
CA LYS A 473 -1.00 -12.61 -13.63
C LYS A 473 -1.56 -11.20 -13.92
N MET A 474 -2.01 -10.48 -12.89
CA MET A 474 -2.53 -9.12 -13.04
C MET A 474 -1.46 -8.16 -13.57
N ARG A 475 -0.21 -8.30 -13.10
CA ARG A 475 0.89 -7.49 -13.62
C ARG A 475 1.11 -7.73 -15.11
N ASN A 476 1.13 -8.98 -15.56
CA ASN A 476 1.27 -9.33 -16.97
C ASN A 476 0.09 -8.81 -17.80
N ASP A 477 -1.13 -8.90 -17.26
CA ASP A 477 -2.32 -8.34 -17.89
C ASP A 477 -2.17 -6.81 -18.07
N LEU A 478 -1.64 -6.10 -17.06
CA LEU A 478 -1.36 -4.66 -17.15
C LEU A 478 -0.24 -4.31 -18.13
N ILE A 479 0.84 -5.09 -18.20
CA ILE A 479 1.93 -4.87 -19.17
C ILE A 479 1.41 -4.92 -20.61
N ASN A 480 0.41 -5.77 -20.86
CA ASN A 480 -0.23 -5.93 -22.16
C ASN A 480 -1.44 -5.00 -22.38
N ASP A 481 -1.83 -4.21 -21.37
CA ASP A 481 -2.94 -3.25 -21.50
C ASP A 481 -2.51 -2.03 -22.32
N ASN A 482 -3.30 -1.68 -23.34
CA ASN A 482 -3.00 -0.59 -24.26
C ASN A 482 -2.84 0.76 -23.56
N ASP A 483 -3.63 1.07 -22.53
CA ASP A 483 -3.54 2.35 -21.83
C ASP A 483 -2.28 2.40 -20.97
N ILE A 484 -1.89 1.27 -20.36
CA ILE A 484 -0.60 1.17 -19.66
C ILE A 484 0.54 1.33 -20.66
N GLN A 485 0.53 0.65 -21.80
CA GLN A 485 1.57 0.82 -22.81
C GLN A 485 1.66 2.26 -23.33
N GLN A 486 0.52 2.91 -23.58
CA GLN A 486 0.47 4.32 -23.95
C GLN A 486 0.98 5.23 -22.82
N PHE A 487 0.62 4.93 -21.57
CA PHE A 487 1.14 5.65 -20.41
C PHE A 487 2.66 5.50 -20.31
N MET A 488 3.19 4.28 -20.43
CA MET A 488 4.62 3.99 -20.43
C MET A 488 5.37 4.79 -21.49
N LYS A 489 4.77 5.02 -22.66
CA LYS A 489 5.34 5.86 -23.74
C LYS A 489 5.44 7.36 -23.38
N ARG A 490 4.77 7.85 -22.35
CA ARG A 490 4.86 9.25 -21.89
C ARG A 490 6.04 9.42 -20.93
N ALA A 491 6.55 10.64 -20.77
CA ALA A 491 7.68 10.91 -19.87
C ALA A 491 7.42 10.42 -18.43
N GLU A 492 6.19 10.59 -17.92
CA GLU A 492 5.77 10.09 -16.62
C GLU A 492 5.76 8.56 -16.53
N GLY A 493 5.37 7.87 -17.60
CA GLY A 493 5.41 6.41 -17.67
C GLY A 493 6.83 5.87 -17.84
N VAL A 494 7.73 6.60 -18.48
CA VAL A 494 9.16 6.28 -18.50
C VAL A 494 9.76 6.38 -17.11
N LYS A 495 9.43 7.43 -16.34
CA LYS A 495 9.82 7.51 -14.93
C LYS A 495 9.29 6.33 -14.11
N PHE A 496 8.03 5.96 -14.31
CA PHE A 496 7.47 4.77 -13.66
C PHE A 496 8.18 3.48 -14.10
N SER A 497 8.52 3.33 -15.39
CA SER A 497 9.30 2.20 -15.93
C SER A 497 10.72 2.13 -15.36
N ILE A 498 11.36 3.28 -15.16
CA ILE A 498 12.66 3.41 -14.47
C ILE A 498 12.55 2.83 -13.06
N VAL A 499 11.53 3.23 -12.32
CA VAL A 499 11.34 2.79 -10.94
C VAL A 499 10.96 1.31 -10.85
N THR A 500 10.17 0.79 -11.80
CA THR A 500 9.63 -0.58 -11.81
C THR A 500 10.44 -1.61 -12.61
N ASN A 501 11.67 -1.26 -13.00
CA ASN A 501 12.55 -2.10 -13.80
C ASN A 501 11.94 -2.61 -15.12
N GLN A 502 11.03 -1.84 -15.73
CA GLN A 502 10.46 -2.19 -17.04
C GLN A 502 11.38 -1.69 -18.16
N LYS A 503 11.60 -2.52 -19.18
CA LYS A 503 12.34 -2.13 -20.38
C LYS A 503 11.47 -1.24 -21.25
N PHE A 504 12.09 -0.19 -21.80
CA PHE A 504 11.40 0.81 -22.60
C PHE A 504 11.76 0.67 -24.10
N THR A 505 10.88 1.15 -24.98
CA THR A 505 11.11 1.16 -26.43
C THR A 505 12.04 2.30 -26.82
N GLN A 506 13.21 1.97 -27.40
CA GLN A 506 14.23 2.92 -27.89
C GLN A 506 13.62 4.05 -28.74
N GLU A 507 12.69 3.70 -29.63
CA GLU A 507 11.96 4.61 -30.52
C GLU A 507 11.40 5.86 -29.84
N ARG A 508 10.99 5.78 -28.57
CA ARG A 508 10.44 6.93 -27.85
C ARG A 508 11.51 7.78 -27.17
N LEU A 509 12.67 7.21 -26.82
CA LEU A 509 13.80 8.00 -26.32
C LEU A 509 14.28 8.98 -27.40
N ASP A 510 14.31 8.52 -28.65
CA ASP A 510 14.74 9.31 -29.80
C ASP A 510 13.79 10.49 -30.10
N ASN A 511 12.54 10.43 -29.64
CA ASN A 511 11.50 11.43 -29.85
C ASN A 511 11.23 12.34 -28.64
N MET A 512 12.07 12.31 -27.59
CA MET A 512 11.91 13.17 -26.41
C MET A 512 12.51 14.56 -26.62
N SER A 513 11.89 15.58 -26.03
CA SER A 513 12.53 16.89 -25.92
C SER A 513 13.77 16.83 -25.01
N LEU A 514 14.72 17.75 -25.20
CA LEU A 514 15.93 17.80 -24.36
C LEU A 514 15.62 17.97 -22.86
N SER A 515 14.56 18.70 -22.51
CA SER A 515 14.12 18.83 -21.12
C SER A 515 13.54 17.52 -20.57
N GLU A 516 12.85 16.73 -21.40
CA GLU A 516 12.40 15.39 -21.00
C GLU A 516 13.60 14.46 -20.81
N ILE A 517 14.55 14.43 -21.75
CA ILE A 517 15.79 13.65 -21.64
C ILE A 517 16.55 14.01 -20.36
N HIS A 518 16.68 15.30 -20.05
CA HIS A 518 17.30 15.76 -18.79
C HIS A 518 16.61 15.16 -17.57
N ASN A 519 15.28 15.27 -17.53
CA ASN A 519 14.48 14.80 -16.43
C ASN A 519 14.51 13.27 -16.29
N ILE A 520 14.55 12.54 -17.41
CA ILE A 520 14.65 11.08 -17.44
C ILE A 520 16.05 10.63 -17.02
N LEU A 521 17.13 11.25 -17.51
CA LEU A 521 18.51 10.95 -17.09
C LEU A 521 18.70 11.18 -15.59
N ASN A 522 18.29 12.33 -15.07
CA ASN A 522 18.36 12.60 -13.63
C ASN A 522 17.58 11.53 -12.83
N HIS A 523 16.43 11.09 -13.35
CA HIS A 523 15.65 10.03 -12.72
C HIS A 523 16.37 8.68 -12.79
N ALA A 524 16.95 8.33 -13.94
CA ALA A 524 17.66 7.07 -14.16
C ALA A 524 18.96 6.99 -13.34
N ILE A 525 19.71 8.10 -13.21
CA ILE A 525 20.87 8.24 -12.32
C ILE A 525 20.43 8.01 -10.86
N LYS A 526 19.39 8.73 -10.42
CA LYS A 526 18.86 8.62 -9.05
C LYS A 526 18.43 7.19 -8.70
N TRP A 527 17.93 6.45 -9.70
CA TRP A 527 17.52 5.05 -9.56
C TRP A 527 18.51 4.08 -10.22
N ASP A 528 19.78 4.46 -10.39
CA ASP A 528 20.89 3.69 -11.01
C ASP A 528 20.42 2.65 -12.07
N ARG A 529 19.63 3.14 -13.03
CA ARG A 529 19.12 2.34 -14.14
C ARG A 529 20.10 2.42 -15.29
N VAL A 530 21.26 1.79 -15.11
CA VAL A 530 22.35 1.79 -16.10
C VAL A 530 21.85 1.35 -17.47
N ASP A 531 20.95 0.37 -17.55
CA ASP A 531 20.36 -0.07 -18.81
C ASP A 531 19.64 1.06 -19.57
N ILE A 532 18.85 1.88 -18.87
CA ILE A 532 18.14 3.03 -19.46
C ILE A 532 19.10 4.17 -19.76
N ILE A 533 20.08 4.39 -18.88
CA ILE A 533 21.13 5.39 -19.12
C ILE A 533 21.89 5.04 -20.40
N LYS A 534 22.28 3.78 -20.59
CA LYS A 534 22.92 3.31 -21.82
C LYS A 534 22.03 3.52 -23.04
N SER A 535 20.74 3.17 -22.96
CA SER A 535 19.80 3.43 -24.06
C SER A 535 19.69 4.91 -24.42
N LEU A 536 19.67 5.80 -23.42
CA LEU A 536 19.63 7.25 -23.63
C LEU A 536 20.96 7.79 -24.19
N LEU A 537 22.09 7.35 -23.64
CA LEU A 537 23.42 7.75 -24.09
C LEU A 537 23.78 7.23 -25.49
N ASN A 538 23.06 6.22 -25.98
CA ASN A 538 23.16 5.71 -27.34
C ASN A 538 22.12 6.31 -28.30
N SER A 539 21.18 7.13 -27.80
CA SER A 539 20.19 7.82 -28.66
C SER A 539 20.82 9.02 -29.35
N ASP A 540 20.43 9.31 -30.59
CA ASP A 540 20.92 10.48 -31.33
C ASP A 540 20.60 11.80 -30.61
N ALA A 541 19.50 11.81 -29.84
CA ALA A 541 19.06 12.95 -29.06
C ALA A 541 20.06 13.36 -27.96
N ILE A 542 20.98 12.48 -27.55
CA ILE A 542 22.02 12.83 -26.57
C ILE A 542 23.08 13.78 -27.15
N HIS A 543 23.30 13.76 -28.47
CA HIS A 543 24.29 14.63 -29.10
C HIS A 543 23.87 16.10 -29.01
N ASP A 544 22.60 16.39 -29.31
CA ASP A 544 22.01 17.72 -29.13
C ASP A 544 21.92 18.12 -27.66
N TYR A 545 21.73 17.14 -26.77
CA TYR A 545 21.69 17.33 -25.33
C TYR A 545 23.04 17.78 -24.76
N GLU A 546 24.13 17.10 -25.13
CA GLU A 546 25.49 17.42 -24.69
C GLU A 546 26.03 18.73 -25.28
N ALA A 547 25.52 19.15 -26.44
CA ALA A 547 25.87 20.44 -27.04
C ALA A 547 25.36 21.63 -26.22
N LYS A 548 24.35 21.44 -25.36
CA LYS A 548 23.82 22.49 -24.49
C LYS A 548 24.48 22.45 -23.11
N ASN A 549 25.31 23.45 -22.81
CA ASN A 549 26.06 23.56 -21.55
C ASN A 549 25.22 23.37 -20.28
N GLN A 550 23.94 23.77 -20.27
CA GLN A 550 23.05 23.62 -19.10
C GLN A 550 22.77 22.16 -18.69
N TYR A 551 23.04 21.18 -19.57
CA TYR A 551 22.74 19.76 -19.35
C TYR A 551 23.97 18.87 -19.26
N LEU A 552 25.14 19.47 -19.46
CA LEU A 552 26.42 18.79 -19.58
C LEU A 552 26.77 17.97 -18.32
N GLN A 553 26.53 18.51 -17.12
CA GLN A 553 26.81 17.81 -15.87
C GLN A 553 26.05 16.48 -15.76
N THR A 554 24.75 16.47 -16.03
CA THR A 554 23.93 15.25 -16.00
C THR A 554 24.40 14.20 -17.01
N ALA A 555 24.81 14.62 -18.22
CA ALA A 555 25.35 13.70 -19.23
C ALA A 555 26.65 13.05 -18.76
N ILE A 556 27.55 13.84 -18.17
CA ILE A 556 28.83 13.34 -17.65
C ILE A 556 28.57 12.36 -16.51
N THR A 557 27.72 12.72 -15.53
CA THR A 557 27.34 11.81 -14.43
C THR A 557 26.77 10.51 -14.97
N ALA A 558 25.86 10.57 -15.95
CA ALA A 558 25.28 9.39 -16.59
C ALA A 558 26.34 8.48 -17.23
N ARG A 559 27.34 9.04 -17.92
CA ARG A 559 28.42 8.24 -18.53
C ARG A 559 29.33 7.60 -17.49
N LEU A 560 29.61 8.31 -16.40
CA LEU A 560 30.51 7.83 -15.34
C LEU A 560 29.92 6.71 -14.48
N ILE A 561 28.60 6.56 -14.43
CA ILE A 561 27.94 5.46 -13.70
C ILE A 561 27.66 4.23 -14.58
N CYS A 562 27.94 4.31 -15.88
CA CYS A 562 27.89 3.14 -16.75
C CYS A 562 29.09 2.22 -16.53
N ASP A 563 29.13 1.11 -17.24
CA ASP A 563 30.25 0.17 -17.16
C ASP A 563 31.50 0.68 -17.91
N ASN A 564 32.61 -0.03 -17.69
CA ASN A 564 33.92 0.31 -18.23
C ASN A 564 33.90 0.52 -19.74
N GLU A 565 33.12 -0.26 -20.50
CA GLU A 565 33.00 -0.12 -21.96
C GLU A 565 32.48 1.27 -22.35
N PHE A 566 31.46 1.78 -21.65
CA PHE A 566 30.93 3.12 -21.89
C PHE A 566 31.91 4.23 -21.53
N ILE A 567 32.69 4.03 -20.45
CA ILE A 567 33.70 4.98 -20.01
C ILE A 567 34.86 5.00 -21.01
N GLU A 568 35.31 3.83 -21.48
CA GLU A 568 36.33 3.69 -22.51
C GLU A 568 35.90 4.37 -23.81
N ASN A 569 34.69 4.09 -24.29
CA ASN A 569 34.11 4.76 -25.45
C ASN A 569 34.04 6.28 -25.28
N TYR A 570 33.75 6.76 -24.07
CA TYR A 570 33.69 8.19 -23.79
C TYR A 570 35.06 8.86 -23.85
N VAL A 571 36.10 8.21 -23.31
CA VAL A 571 37.49 8.67 -23.41
C VAL A 571 37.96 8.66 -24.87
N ASP A 572 37.66 7.60 -25.62
CA ASP A 572 38.05 7.47 -27.02
C ASP A 572 37.39 8.51 -27.91
N LYS A 573 36.08 8.73 -27.77
CA LYS A 573 35.38 9.80 -28.48
C LYS A 573 35.88 11.19 -28.12
N ALA A 574 36.30 11.40 -26.87
CA ALA A 574 36.91 12.68 -26.48
C ALA A 574 38.23 12.91 -27.22
N ILE A 575 39.04 11.86 -27.40
CA ILE A 575 40.29 11.92 -28.18
C ILE A 575 40.01 12.18 -29.67
N GLU A 576 39.04 11.49 -30.26
CA GLU A 576 38.73 11.59 -31.70
C GLU A 576 38.12 12.93 -32.11
N LYS A 577 37.43 13.61 -31.19
CA LYS A 577 36.65 14.82 -31.50
C LYS A 577 37.49 16.08 -31.74
N TYR A 578 38.74 16.13 -31.28
CA TYR A 578 39.58 17.33 -31.32
C TYR A 578 40.81 17.12 -32.20
N ASP A 579 41.38 18.24 -32.68
CA ASP A 579 42.57 18.23 -33.55
C ASP A 579 43.78 17.52 -32.92
N THR A 580 43.84 17.50 -31.58
CA THR A 580 44.84 16.74 -30.84
C THR A 580 44.17 15.89 -29.75
N PRO A 581 44.62 14.64 -29.54
CA PRO A 581 44.16 13.80 -28.44
C PRO A 581 44.26 14.47 -27.06
N GLU A 582 45.32 15.25 -26.84
CA GLU A 582 45.59 15.94 -25.58
C GLU A 582 44.50 16.97 -25.26
N GLU A 583 44.05 17.76 -26.25
CA GLU A 583 42.99 18.75 -26.04
C GLU A 583 41.63 18.07 -25.76
N GLY A 584 41.39 16.91 -26.38
CA GLY A 584 40.26 16.06 -26.07
C GLY A 584 40.22 15.60 -24.61
N ILE A 585 41.35 15.09 -24.11
CA ILE A 585 41.49 14.67 -22.71
C ILE A 585 41.37 15.86 -21.75
N LYS A 586 42.01 17.00 -22.04
CA LYS A 586 41.87 18.21 -21.22
C LYS A 586 40.42 18.65 -21.11
N THR A 587 39.70 18.65 -22.22
CA THR A 587 38.28 19.03 -22.23
C THR A 587 37.42 18.05 -21.42
N LEU A 588 37.68 16.74 -21.53
CA LEU A 588 37.01 15.73 -20.73
C LEU A 588 37.29 15.91 -19.22
N LEU A 589 38.54 16.11 -18.82
CA LEU A 589 38.90 16.26 -17.42
C LEU A 589 38.34 17.56 -16.81
N ARG A 590 38.37 18.69 -17.54
CA ARG A 590 37.70 19.94 -17.12
C ARG A 590 36.19 19.74 -16.94
N ARG A 591 35.57 18.94 -17.81
CA ARG A 591 34.15 18.56 -17.71
C ARG A 591 33.86 17.76 -16.44
N ILE A 592 34.71 16.79 -16.10
CA ILE A 592 34.59 16.00 -14.86
C ILE A 592 34.87 16.86 -13.63
N GLU A 593 35.86 17.75 -13.70
CA GLU A 593 36.22 18.71 -12.64
C GLU A 593 35.02 19.60 -12.25
N ILE A 594 34.24 20.05 -13.24
CA ILE A 594 33.02 20.86 -13.04
C ILE A 594 31.97 20.15 -12.17
N LEU A 595 32.00 18.82 -12.03
CA LEU A 595 31.07 18.11 -11.15
C LEU A 595 31.17 18.56 -9.68
N SER A 596 32.20 19.33 -9.30
CA SER A 596 32.36 20.18 -8.08
C SER A 596 32.24 19.49 -6.71
N ARG A 597 31.59 18.33 -6.65
CA ARG A 597 31.47 17.32 -5.59
C ARG A 597 30.56 16.22 -6.15
N PRO A 598 31.02 14.97 -6.25
CA PRO A 598 30.12 13.85 -6.42
C PRO A 598 28.94 13.98 -5.45
N PRO A 599 27.68 13.80 -5.89
CA PRO A 599 26.62 13.55 -4.93
C PRO A 599 27.13 12.44 -4.02
N LYS A 600 27.11 12.66 -2.69
CA LYS A 600 27.71 11.76 -1.68
C LYS A 600 27.16 10.32 -1.69
N GLU A 601 26.29 10.00 -2.63
CA GLU A 601 25.40 8.85 -2.64
C GLU A 601 25.60 7.96 -3.89
N ILE A 602 26.64 8.19 -4.71
CA ILE A 602 26.86 7.41 -5.96
C ILE A 602 28.30 6.87 -6.04
N ASP A 603 28.57 5.78 -5.32
CA ASP A 603 29.86 5.08 -5.33
C ASP A 603 30.34 4.69 -6.74
N GLN A 604 29.40 4.35 -7.62
CA GLN A 604 29.68 4.05 -9.03
C GLN A 604 30.32 5.22 -9.77
N MET A 605 29.97 6.47 -9.41
CA MET A 605 30.55 7.63 -10.08
C MET A 605 32.00 7.83 -9.67
N VAL A 606 32.36 7.54 -8.41
CA VAL A 606 33.75 7.54 -7.95
C VAL A 606 34.55 6.51 -8.73
N ALA A 607 34.06 5.26 -8.78
CA ALA A 607 34.68 4.20 -9.56
C ALA A 607 34.82 4.56 -11.04
N GLY A 608 33.83 5.24 -11.62
CA GLY A 608 33.89 5.71 -12.99
C GLY A 608 34.94 6.79 -13.23
N ILE A 609 35.10 7.74 -12.29
CA ILE A 609 36.15 8.76 -12.35
C ILE A 609 37.53 8.11 -12.22
N GLU A 610 37.70 7.17 -11.28
CA GLU A 610 38.94 6.40 -11.12
C GLU A 610 39.29 5.62 -12.40
N LYS A 611 38.28 5.04 -13.07
CA LYS A 611 38.47 4.37 -14.35
C LYS A 611 38.89 5.35 -15.45
N VAL A 612 38.31 6.56 -15.53
CA VAL A 612 38.78 7.61 -16.46
C VAL A 612 40.24 7.94 -16.19
N ILE A 613 40.62 8.15 -14.93
CA ILE A 613 42.01 8.43 -14.53
C ILE A 613 42.94 7.29 -14.99
N SER A 614 42.57 6.03 -14.72
CA SER A 614 43.33 4.86 -15.18
C SER A 614 43.52 4.86 -16.69
N LEU A 615 42.44 5.06 -17.46
CA LEU A 615 42.51 5.03 -18.93
C LEU A 615 43.38 6.16 -19.51
N VAL A 616 43.32 7.35 -18.92
CA VAL A 616 44.17 8.48 -19.32
C VAL A 616 45.65 8.17 -19.07
N ASN A 617 45.95 7.51 -17.94
CA ASN A 617 47.30 7.06 -17.61
C ASN A 617 47.77 5.95 -18.57
N ASP A 618 46.95 4.92 -18.79
CA ASP A 618 47.26 3.74 -19.61
C ASP A 618 47.50 4.13 -21.08
N LYS A 619 46.79 5.15 -21.58
CA LYS A 619 46.97 5.70 -22.93
C LYS A 619 48.15 6.69 -23.04
N GLY A 620 48.87 6.95 -21.95
CA GLY A 620 50.11 7.74 -21.95
C GLY A 620 49.93 9.27 -21.93
N TYR A 621 48.71 9.77 -21.71
CA TYR A 621 48.42 11.22 -21.75
C TYR A 621 48.78 11.95 -20.45
N ALA A 622 49.04 11.22 -19.37
CA ALA A 622 49.44 11.79 -18.06
C ALA A 622 50.82 12.46 -18.06
N ASN A 623 51.60 12.33 -19.15
CA ASN A 623 52.90 12.98 -19.30
C ASN A 623 52.79 14.48 -19.63
N SER A 624 51.63 14.95 -20.09
CA SER A 624 51.37 16.39 -20.26
C SER A 624 51.19 17.05 -18.89
N ILE A 625 51.90 18.16 -18.66
CA ILE A 625 51.84 18.94 -17.42
C ILE A 625 50.39 19.37 -17.13
N GLU A 626 49.69 19.87 -18.15
CA GLU A 626 48.31 20.36 -18.01
C GLU A 626 47.32 19.22 -17.72
N VAL A 627 47.50 18.05 -18.35
CA VAL A 627 46.66 16.87 -18.09
C VAL A 627 46.88 16.37 -16.67
N LYS A 628 48.13 16.32 -16.21
CA LYS A 628 48.49 15.91 -14.85
C LYS A 628 47.86 16.82 -13.80
N GLU A 629 47.94 18.14 -13.98
CA GLU A 629 47.29 19.10 -13.09
C GLU A 629 45.77 18.89 -13.00
N LEU A 630 45.11 18.60 -14.12
CA LEU A 630 43.68 18.30 -14.14
C LEU A 630 43.35 16.97 -13.44
N LEU A 631 44.16 15.92 -13.64
CA LEU A 631 44.00 14.65 -12.95
C LEU A 631 44.15 14.81 -11.43
N ASP A 632 45.12 15.61 -10.98
CA ASP A 632 45.33 15.91 -9.57
C ASP A 632 44.14 16.66 -8.97
N LYS A 633 43.56 17.63 -9.70
CA LYS A 633 42.34 18.34 -9.27
C LYS A 633 41.12 17.42 -9.20
N VAL A 634 40.90 16.59 -10.21
CA VAL A 634 39.81 15.60 -10.22
C VAL A 634 39.96 14.61 -9.05
N SER A 635 41.18 14.12 -8.81
CA SER A 635 41.48 13.21 -7.68
C SER A 635 41.32 13.89 -6.32
N ALA A 636 41.73 15.15 -6.18
CA ALA A 636 41.52 15.93 -4.96
C ALA A 636 40.03 16.12 -4.67
N ASN A 637 39.21 16.36 -5.70
CA ASN A 637 37.76 16.46 -5.56
C ASN A 637 37.11 15.15 -5.08
N LEU A 638 37.67 13.98 -5.41
CA LEU A 638 37.23 12.70 -4.85
C LEU A 638 37.57 12.60 -3.36
N ASN A 639 38.81 12.95 -2.98
CA ASN A 639 39.35 12.81 -1.63
C ASN A 639 38.77 13.79 -0.60
N HIS A 640 38.16 14.90 -1.03
CA HIS A 640 37.46 15.83 -0.14
C HIS A 640 36.05 15.37 0.29
N THR A 641 35.64 14.15 -0.08
CA THR A 641 34.40 13.54 0.40
C THR A 641 34.65 12.92 1.77
N PRO A 642 34.00 13.38 2.87
CA PRO A 642 34.21 12.83 4.20
C PRO A 642 33.54 11.45 4.30
N LEU A 643 34.20 10.43 3.77
CA LEU A 643 33.92 9.03 4.03
C LEU A 643 34.76 8.61 5.24
N ALA A 644 34.06 8.36 6.35
CA ALA A 644 34.48 7.63 7.54
C ALA A 644 35.99 7.52 7.84
N GLN A 645 36.42 8.23 8.90
CA GLN A 645 37.45 7.72 9.79
C GLN A 645 36.95 6.40 10.42
N SER A 646 37.06 5.28 9.70
CA SER A 646 36.94 3.94 10.27
C SER A 646 38.33 3.38 10.54
N ALA A 647 38.52 2.94 11.78
CA ALA A 647 39.75 2.46 12.40
C ALA A 647 40.69 1.65 11.49
N GLU A 648 41.99 1.92 11.65
CA GLU A 648 43.11 1.15 11.12
C GLU A 648 42.97 -0.35 11.43
N LEU A 649 42.97 -1.18 10.38
CA LEU A 649 43.26 -2.61 10.47
C LEU A 649 44.77 -2.83 10.16
N PRO A 650 45.43 -3.78 10.83
CA PRO A 650 46.88 -3.93 10.73
C PRO A 650 47.29 -4.61 9.42
N LYS A 651 48.34 -4.07 8.81
CA LYS A 651 49.04 -4.64 7.66
C LYS A 651 49.69 -5.98 8.03
N LYS A 652 49.55 -7.00 7.18
CA LYS A 652 50.45 -8.17 7.11
C LYS A 652 50.94 -8.41 5.68
N PRO A 653 52.16 -8.98 5.50
CA PRO A 653 52.92 -8.95 4.25
C PRO A 653 52.56 -10.12 3.30
N PRO A 654 53.03 -10.11 2.04
CA PRO A 654 52.59 -11.06 1.03
C PRO A 654 53.33 -12.39 1.17
N ILE A 655 52.60 -13.51 0.99
CA ILE A 655 53.19 -14.81 0.73
C ILE A 655 52.44 -15.40 -0.46
N GLY A 656 53.17 -15.60 -1.56
CA GLY A 656 52.70 -16.33 -2.72
C GLY A 656 52.66 -17.83 -2.45
N LEU A 657 51.62 -18.50 -2.92
CA LEU A 657 51.55 -19.92 -3.20
C LEU A 657 50.43 -20.15 -4.22
N ALA A 658 50.76 -20.85 -5.31
CA ALA A 658 49.84 -21.22 -6.35
C ALA A 658 48.76 -22.17 -5.79
N VAL A 659 47.48 -21.81 -5.96
CA VAL A 659 46.33 -22.66 -5.62
C VAL A 659 45.61 -23.01 -6.91
N SER A 660 45.72 -24.28 -7.28
CA SER A 660 44.86 -24.94 -8.26
C SER A 660 43.41 -24.91 -7.79
N SER A 661 42.51 -24.62 -8.72
CA SER A 661 41.06 -24.47 -8.58
C SER A 661 40.37 -25.48 -7.64
N LEU A 662 40.14 -25.09 -6.38
CA LEU A 662 38.95 -25.51 -5.65
C LEU A 662 37.84 -24.54 -6.05
N GLU A 663 36.78 -25.04 -6.69
CA GLU A 663 35.54 -24.28 -6.82
C GLU A 663 35.07 -23.91 -5.41
N SER A 664 35.14 -22.63 -5.06
CA SER A 664 34.72 -22.14 -3.74
C SER A 664 33.25 -22.47 -3.54
N GLN A 665 32.94 -23.40 -2.63
CA GLN A 665 31.55 -23.66 -2.28
C GLN A 665 30.92 -22.38 -1.72
N PRO A 666 29.71 -22.00 -2.17
CA PRO A 666 29.08 -20.74 -1.76
C PRO A 666 28.79 -20.74 -0.26
N MET A 667 29.01 -19.59 0.40
CA MET A 667 28.73 -19.43 1.83
C MET A 667 27.24 -19.66 2.11
N ILE A 668 26.85 -20.21 3.26
CA ILE A 668 25.45 -20.43 3.66
C ILE A 668 24.64 -19.14 3.57
N ARG A 669 25.24 -18.01 3.96
CA ARG A 669 24.60 -16.70 3.86
C ARG A 669 24.39 -16.29 2.40
N GLU A 670 25.31 -16.62 1.50
CA GLU A 670 25.17 -16.39 0.07
C GLU A 670 24.14 -17.33 -0.55
N MET A 671 24.11 -18.61 -0.18
CA MET A 671 23.07 -19.55 -0.62
C MET A 671 21.69 -19.12 -0.12
N TYR A 672 21.59 -18.66 1.13
CA TYR A 672 20.36 -18.13 1.71
C TYR A 672 19.92 -16.86 0.99
N ASN A 673 20.83 -15.92 0.78
CA ASN A 673 20.54 -14.73 -0.01
C ASN A 673 20.17 -15.11 -1.44
N HIS A 674 20.86 -16.07 -2.05
CA HIS A 674 20.57 -16.56 -3.39
C HIS A 674 19.18 -17.17 -3.45
N GLU A 675 18.78 -18.05 -2.54
CA GLU A 675 17.44 -18.68 -2.50
C GLU A 675 16.33 -17.72 -2.09
N ARG A 676 16.62 -16.81 -1.15
CA ARG A 676 15.74 -15.69 -0.77
C ARG A 676 15.51 -14.78 -1.96
N ASN A 677 16.54 -14.63 -2.77
CA ASN A 677 16.55 -13.82 -3.97
C ASN A 677 16.36 -14.67 -5.23
N ALA A 678 16.10 -15.99 -5.19
CA ALA A 678 16.08 -16.85 -6.38
C ALA A 678 14.80 -16.65 -7.18
N SER A 679 13.72 -16.31 -6.47
CA SER A 679 12.51 -15.71 -7.05
C SER A 679 12.76 -14.32 -7.65
N LEU A 680 13.86 -13.65 -7.28
CA LEU A 680 14.24 -12.30 -7.72
C LEU A 680 15.32 -12.31 -8.83
N THR A 681 16.20 -13.32 -8.88
CA THR A 681 17.30 -13.44 -9.87
C THR A 681 16.84 -13.97 -11.22
N LYS A 682 15.74 -14.74 -11.31
CA LYS A 682 15.04 -14.96 -12.61
C LYS A 682 14.48 -13.66 -13.23
N ARG A 683 14.56 -12.52 -12.53
CA ARG A 683 13.97 -11.22 -12.92
C ARG A 683 14.97 -10.05 -12.94
N GLY A 684 16.29 -10.29 -13.02
CA GLY A 684 17.27 -9.22 -13.26
C GLY A 684 17.30 -8.10 -12.20
N LEU A 685 17.11 -8.44 -10.92
CA LEU A 685 17.01 -7.50 -9.78
C LEU A 685 18.31 -7.34 -8.96
N LEU A 686 19.48 -7.70 -9.49
CA LEU A 686 20.76 -7.57 -8.77
C LEU A 686 21.13 -6.11 -8.43
N SER A 687 20.66 -5.13 -9.20
CA SER A 687 20.83 -3.69 -8.93
C SER A 687 19.97 -3.14 -7.80
N TYR A 688 18.93 -3.87 -7.37
CA TYR A 688 17.99 -3.43 -6.30
C TYR A 688 18.60 -3.54 -4.90
N PHE A 689 19.52 -4.48 -4.65
CA PHE A 689 20.10 -4.70 -3.32
C PHE A 689 21.43 -3.98 -3.08
N ALA A 690 22.16 -3.60 -4.13
CA ALA A 690 23.36 -2.77 -3.99
C ALA A 690 23.03 -1.37 -3.43
N ARG A 691 21.78 -0.91 -3.59
CA ARG A 691 21.36 0.47 -3.27
C ARG A 691 20.65 0.68 -1.94
N ASN A 692 20.36 -0.36 -1.16
CA ASN A 692 19.43 -0.24 -0.02
C ASN A 692 19.88 -0.90 1.29
N THR A 693 21.16 -1.22 1.43
CA THR A 693 21.73 -1.82 2.65
C THR A 693 21.79 -0.85 3.83
N GLU A 694 21.86 0.46 3.62
CA GLU A 694 21.93 1.44 4.72
C GLU A 694 20.58 1.95 5.23
N GLN A 695 19.55 2.10 4.36
CA GLN A 695 18.28 2.70 4.75
C GLN A 695 17.21 1.72 5.27
N ASN A 696 17.36 0.40 5.03
CA ASN A 696 16.37 -0.62 5.40
C ASN A 696 16.69 -1.44 6.66
N SER A 697 17.69 -1.05 7.45
CA SER A 697 18.11 -1.76 8.67
C SER A 697 17.02 -1.89 9.76
N GLY A 698 15.88 -1.19 9.63
CA GLY A 698 14.72 -1.29 10.52
C GLY A 698 13.60 -2.24 10.07
N ILE A 699 13.38 -2.41 8.76
CA ILE A 699 12.23 -3.17 8.20
C ILE A 699 12.68 -4.54 7.65
N LEU A 700 13.95 -4.67 7.25
CA LEU A 700 14.60 -5.93 6.91
C LEU A 700 15.48 -6.46 8.06
N LYS A 701 15.12 -6.19 9.33
CA LYS A 701 15.76 -6.97 10.41
C LYS A 701 15.40 -8.42 10.17
N GLU A 702 16.35 -9.17 9.62
CA GLU A 702 16.31 -10.61 9.64
C GLU A 702 15.91 -11.00 11.05
N ASN A 703 14.89 -11.87 11.14
CA ASN A 703 14.48 -12.41 12.42
C ASN A 703 15.78 -12.83 13.14
N PRO A 704 16.09 -12.28 14.33
CA PRO A 704 17.36 -12.56 15.00
C PRO A 704 17.60 -14.07 15.15
N ALA A 705 16.53 -14.86 15.28
CA ALA A 705 16.59 -16.32 15.27
C ALA A 705 17.07 -16.90 13.92
N ARG A 706 16.66 -16.31 12.78
CA ARG A 706 17.11 -16.70 11.43
C ARG A 706 18.58 -16.35 11.21
N THR A 707 19.03 -15.17 11.61
CA THR A 707 20.45 -14.81 11.52
C THR A 707 21.30 -15.74 12.38
N GLN A 708 20.86 -16.05 13.61
CA GLN A 708 21.54 -17.03 14.47
C GLN A 708 21.59 -18.43 13.83
N GLN A 709 20.51 -18.88 13.19
CA GLN A 709 20.46 -20.16 12.47
C GLN A 709 21.43 -20.18 11.28
N ILE A 710 21.47 -19.10 10.48
CA ILE A 710 22.40 -18.95 9.35
C ILE A 710 23.85 -18.99 9.84
N ASP A 711 24.16 -18.27 10.92
CA ASP A 711 25.52 -18.21 11.47
C ASP A 711 25.94 -19.54 12.11
N ALA A 712 25.00 -20.27 12.72
CA ALA A 712 25.23 -21.61 13.24
C ALA A 712 25.54 -22.59 12.11
N LEU A 713 24.75 -22.57 11.02
CA LEU A 713 24.98 -23.41 9.85
C LEU A 713 26.29 -23.07 9.14
N GLN A 714 26.62 -21.78 8.97
CA GLN A 714 27.89 -21.38 8.36
C GLN A 714 29.08 -21.97 9.12
N LYS A 715 29.08 -21.87 10.45
CA LYS A 715 30.15 -22.44 11.28
C LYS A 715 30.26 -23.96 11.16
N LEU A 716 29.13 -24.66 10.98
CA LEU A 716 29.14 -26.12 10.78
C LEU A 716 29.69 -26.49 9.40
N VAL A 717 29.35 -25.73 8.37
CA VAL A 717 29.93 -25.89 7.03
C VAL A 717 31.44 -25.63 7.05
N ASP A 718 31.88 -24.54 7.67
CA ASP A 718 33.30 -24.22 7.80
C ASP A 718 34.03 -25.34 8.54
N SER A 719 33.48 -25.80 9.67
CA SER A 719 34.03 -26.90 10.46
C SER A 719 34.09 -28.21 9.68
N ALA A 720 33.11 -28.50 8.82
CA ALA A 720 33.09 -29.71 8.00
C ALA A 720 34.11 -29.64 6.86
N ASN A 721 34.27 -28.46 6.25
CA ASN A 721 35.20 -28.22 5.15
C ASN A 721 36.66 -28.20 5.59
N THR A 722 36.94 -27.72 6.81
CA THR A 722 38.30 -27.69 7.36
C THR A 722 38.67 -28.95 8.16
N ALA A 723 37.76 -29.92 8.27
CA ALA A 723 37.99 -31.15 9.03
C ALA A 723 39.14 -31.96 8.41
N SER A 724 39.97 -32.58 9.25
CA SER A 724 40.92 -33.59 8.80
C SER A 724 40.18 -34.78 8.17
N SER A 725 40.87 -35.60 7.38
CA SER A 725 40.30 -36.83 6.81
C SER A 725 39.69 -37.76 7.86
N GLU A 726 40.25 -37.78 9.07
CA GLU A 726 39.78 -38.59 10.19
C GLU A 726 38.49 -38.03 10.83
N GLU A 727 38.34 -36.70 10.89
CA GLU A 727 37.16 -36.05 11.48
C GLU A 727 36.06 -35.73 10.47
N LYS A 728 36.35 -35.86 9.17
CA LYS A 728 35.47 -35.43 8.07
C LYS A 728 34.08 -36.04 8.18
N GLY A 729 33.97 -37.35 8.36
CA GLY A 729 32.68 -38.04 8.52
C GLY A 729 31.88 -37.56 9.73
N LYS A 730 32.56 -37.28 10.86
CA LYS A 730 31.92 -36.80 12.09
C LYS A 730 31.36 -35.39 11.93
N ARG A 731 32.13 -34.46 11.33
CA ARG A 731 31.68 -33.08 11.13
C ARG A 731 30.56 -32.97 10.12
N HIS A 732 30.60 -33.78 9.06
CA HIS A 732 29.50 -33.84 8.09
C HIS A 732 28.24 -34.51 8.66
N LEU A 733 28.38 -35.47 9.58
CA LEU A 733 27.25 -36.01 10.33
C LEU A 733 26.59 -34.92 11.21
N GLU A 734 27.38 -34.11 11.93
CA GLU A 734 26.88 -32.97 12.72
C GLU A 734 26.13 -31.95 11.85
N LEU A 735 26.70 -31.58 10.70
CA LEU A 735 26.08 -30.68 9.74
C LEU A 735 24.77 -31.26 9.17
N TYR A 736 24.77 -32.53 8.77
CA TYR A 736 23.59 -33.19 8.23
C TYR A 736 22.42 -33.22 9.22
N CYS A 737 22.69 -33.59 10.49
CA CYS A 737 21.67 -33.57 11.54
C CYS A 737 21.08 -32.16 11.74
N ALA A 738 21.93 -31.13 11.81
CA ALA A 738 21.50 -29.75 11.97
C ALA A 738 20.62 -29.27 10.80
N LEU A 739 20.98 -29.60 9.56
CA LEU A 739 20.21 -29.23 8.37
C LEU A 739 18.81 -29.88 8.36
N ARG A 740 18.70 -31.17 8.71
CA ARG A 740 17.42 -31.90 8.77
C ARG A 740 16.51 -31.34 9.86
N TYR A 741 17.05 -31.11 11.05
CA TYR A 741 16.33 -30.53 12.18
C TYR A 741 15.80 -29.13 11.85
N MET A 742 16.62 -28.27 11.23
CA MET A 742 16.19 -26.94 10.81
C MET A 742 15.09 -26.98 9.73
N ASP A 743 15.16 -27.89 8.75
CA ASP A 743 14.09 -28.03 7.74
C ASP A 743 12.75 -28.45 8.37
N GLU A 744 12.76 -29.36 9.36
CA GLU A 744 11.55 -29.76 10.09
C GLU A 744 10.99 -28.63 10.98
N MET A 745 11.86 -27.92 11.72
CA MET A 745 11.43 -26.74 12.50
C MET A 745 10.73 -25.71 11.62
N ILE A 746 11.29 -25.42 10.43
CA ILE A 746 10.73 -24.45 9.49
C ILE A 746 9.36 -24.91 8.98
N LYS A 747 9.18 -26.20 8.68
CA LYS A 747 7.90 -26.76 8.23
C LYS A 747 6.79 -26.63 9.29
N ASN A 748 7.16 -26.67 10.56
CA ASN A 748 6.22 -26.58 11.69
C ASN A 748 5.83 -25.12 12.04
N GLU A 749 6.51 -24.11 11.49
CA GLU A 749 6.07 -22.72 11.58
C GLU A 749 4.78 -22.52 10.74
N LYS A 750 3.71 -21.93 11.31
CA LYS A 750 2.39 -21.73 10.65
C LYS A 750 2.38 -20.85 9.38
N ASN A 751 3.53 -20.54 8.79
CA ASN A 751 3.67 -19.73 7.59
C ASN A 751 3.52 -20.61 6.32
N LYS A 752 2.56 -20.28 5.46
CA LYS A 752 2.13 -21.10 4.29
C LYS A 752 3.15 -21.18 3.12
N LEU A 753 4.39 -20.72 3.26
CA LEU A 753 5.41 -20.74 2.20
C LEU A 753 6.75 -21.29 2.70
N PRO A 754 7.47 -22.15 1.94
CA PRO A 754 8.81 -22.62 2.31
C PRO A 754 9.76 -21.44 2.42
N SER A 755 10.38 -21.25 3.58
CA SER A 755 11.36 -20.18 3.76
C SER A 755 12.59 -20.41 2.87
N ALA A 756 13.29 -19.35 2.48
CA ALA A 756 14.55 -19.45 1.73
C ALA A 756 15.57 -20.36 2.43
N LEU A 757 15.58 -20.36 3.75
CA LEU A 757 16.46 -21.22 4.55
C LEU A 757 16.11 -22.70 4.39
N ALA A 758 14.82 -23.06 4.29
CA ALA A 758 14.43 -24.45 4.02
C ALA A 758 14.93 -24.93 2.64
N LYS A 759 14.96 -24.05 1.63
CA LYS A 759 15.52 -24.39 0.32
C LYS A 759 17.04 -24.62 0.39
N VAL A 760 17.77 -23.78 1.12
CA VAL A 760 19.20 -23.97 1.38
C VAL A 760 19.45 -25.29 2.11
N CYS A 761 18.69 -25.58 3.17
CA CYS A 761 18.80 -26.83 3.90
C CYS A 761 18.61 -28.03 2.98
N LYS A 762 17.55 -28.04 2.15
CA LYS A 762 17.28 -29.12 1.20
C LYS A 762 18.36 -29.26 0.13
N SER A 763 18.89 -28.15 -0.38
CA SER A 763 19.99 -28.17 -1.36
C SER A 763 21.24 -28.84 -0.79
N LEU A 764 21.61 -28.48 0.45
CA LEU A 764 22.78 -29.05 1.13
C LEU A 764 22.56 -30.51 1.54
N ILE A 765 21.38 -30.85 2.05
CA ILE A 765 20.98 -32.24 2.33
C ILE A 765 21.15 -33.08 1.06
N SER A 766 20.61 -32.62 -0.07
CA SER A 766 20.70 -33.34 -1.34
C SER A 766 22.14 -33.50 -1.83
N ARG A 767 23.01 -32.49 -1.65
CA ARG A 767 24.44 -32.60 -1.99
C ARG A 767 25.14 -33.67 -1.16
N ILE A 768 24.88 -33.70 0.15
CA ILE A 768 25.44 -34.70 1.06
C ILE A 768 24.93 -36.10 0.68
N GLU A 769 23.62 -36.25 0.48
CA GLU A 769 22.98 -37.53 0.12
C GLU A 769 23.45 -38.08 -1.24
N ASN A 770 23.87 -37.23 -2.17
CA ASN A 770 24.35 -37.65 -3.49
C ASN A 770 25.86 -37.94 -3.54
N ASP A 771 26.63 -37.56 -2.52
CA ASP A 771 28.05 -37.88 -2.43
C ASP A 771 28.24 -39.26 -1.78
N GLY A 772 28.42 -40.28 -2.62
CA GLY A 772 28.56 -41.67 -2.18
C GLY A 772 29.78 -41.93 -1.28
N ALA A 773 30.87 -41.16 -1.44
CA ALA A 773 32.06 -41.32 -0.59
C ALA A 773 31.82 -40.68 0.78
N LEU A 774 31.29 -39.46 0.79
CA LEU A 774 30.96 -38.74 2.01
C LEU A 774 29.86 -39.47 2.81
N ASN A 775 28.85 -40.04 2.14
CA ASN A 775 27.83 -40.85 2.78
C ASN A 775 28.42 -42.01 3.59
N LYS A 776 29.42 -42.71 3.03
CA LYS A 776 30.10 -43.79 3.74
C LYS A 776 30.86 -43.27 4.96
N GLU A 777 31.52 -42.13 4.85
CA GLU A 777 32.21 -41.49 5.99
C GLU A 777 31.24 -41.05 7.09
N ILE A 778 30.10 -40.44 6.72
CA ILE A 778 29.03 -40.05 7.65
C ILE A 778 28.45 -41.28 8.35
N MET A 779 28.15 -42.34 7.60
CA MET A 779 27.58 -43.56 8.17
C MET A 779 28.55 -44.31 9.08
N LYS A 780 29.85 -44.33 8.76
CA LYS A 780 30.88 -44.83 9.69
C LYS A 780 30.90 -44.04 10.99
N ALA A 781 30.88 -42.71 10.90
CA ALA A 781 30.85 -41.85 12.08
C ALA A 781 29.56 -42.03 12.91
N TYR A 782 28.43 -42.24 12.25
CA TYR A 782 27.14 -42.50 12.89
C TYR A 782 27.16 -43.84 13.63
N CYS A 783 27.53 -44.92 12.94
CA CYS A 783 27.66 -46.27 13.52
C CYS A 783 28.61 -46.29 14.72
N GLN A 784 29.75 -45.59 14.63
CA GLN A 784 30.69 -45.45 15.74
C GLN A 784 30.08 -44.70 16.93
N LYS A 785 29.32 -43.63 16.68
CA LYS A 785 28.68 -42.83 17.74
C LYS A 785 27.54 -43.58 18.45
N THR A 786 26.80 -44.42 17.72
CA THR A 786 25.66 -45.18 18.25
C THR A 786 25.99 -46.64 18.62
N ASN A 787 27.26 -47.04 18.53
CA ASN A 787 27.71 -48.44 18.70
C ASN A 787 26.96 -49.44 17.80
N LEU A 788 26.58 -49.03 16.59
CA LEU A 788 25.96 -49.91 15.60
C LEU A 788 27.03 -50.52 14.67
N PRO A 789 26.87 -51.77 14.22
CA PRO A 789 27.75 -52.32 13.19
C PRO A 789 27.58 -51.55 11.88
N PHE A 790 28.70 -51.14 11.27
CA PHE A 790 28.69 -50.50 9.96
C PHE A 790 28.55 -51.55 8.86
N ASN A 791 27.67 -51.30 7.89
CA ASN A 791 27.51 -52.11 6.68
C ASN A 791 27.56 -51.18 5.45
N ASP A 792 28.30 -51.58 4.42
CA ASP A 792 28.48 -50.81 3.18
C ASP A 792 27.17 -50.54 2.40
N THR A 793 26.10 -51.27 2.71
CA THR A 793 24.76 -51.01 2.14
C THR A 793 24.00 -49.91 2.89
N MET A 794 24.47 -49.48 4.06
CA MET A 794 23.82 -48.41 4.82
C MET A 794 24.09 -47.06 4.18
N THR A 795 23.01 -46.32 3.97
CA THR A 795 23.04 -44.94 3.51
C THR A 795 22.60 -44.01 4.62
N ILE A 796 22.95 -42.74 4.49
CA ILE A 796 22.57 -41.63 5.38
C ILE A 796 21.06 -41.52 5.65
N SER A 797 20.20 -42.03 4.76
CA SER A 797 18.74 -42.09 4.96
C SER A 797 18.31 -43.10 6.05
N HIS A 798 19.20 -43.97 6.52
CA HIS A 798 18.96 -44.93 7.59
C HIS A 798 19.19 -44.35 9.00
N ILE A 799 19.66 -43.10 9.11
CA ILE A 799 19.80 -42.44 10.41
C ILE A 799 18.40 -42.18 10.98
N GLN A 800 18.15 -42.66 12.20
CA GLN A 800 16.85 -42.54 12.86
C GLN A 800 16.54 -41.08 13.23
N ASN A 801 15.30 -40.64 13.00
CA ASN A 801 14.88 -39.24 13.26
C ASN A 801 15.13 -38.79 14.71
N ASN A 802 14.97 -39.67 15.69
CA ASN A 802 15.22 -39.31 17.10
C ASN A 802 16.70 -38.99 17.35
N HIS A 803 17.62 -39.77 16.78
CA HIS A 803 19.06 -39.50 16.87
C HIS A 803 19.46 -38.24 16.08
N LEU A 804 18.79 -37.94 14.96
CA LEU A 804 18.99 -36.68 14.24
C LEU A 804 18.68 -35.48 15.14
N ASN A 805 17.53 -35.52 15.82
CA ASN A 805 17.05 -34.43 16.66
C ASN A 805 17.94 -34.23 17.89
N GLU A 806 18.29 -35.30 18.60
CA GLU A 806 19.19 -35.25 19.77
C GLU A 806 20.57 -34.69 19.40
N MET A 807 21.14 -35.12 18.28
CA MET A 807 22.44 -34.63 17.82
C MET A 807 22.37 -33.19 17.34
N ALA A 808 21.31 -32.80 16.64
CA ALA A 808 21.11 -31.43 16.19
C ALA A 808 20.94 -30.46 17.36
N GLU A 809 20.14 -30.83 18.36
CA GLU A 809 19.97 -30.03 19.58
C GLU A 809 21.28 -29.88 20.34
N ALA A 810 22.05 -30.97 20.51
CA ALA A 810 23.35 -30.90 21.16
C ALA A 810 24.32 -29.94 20.42
N VAL A 811 24.33 -29.97 19.08
CA VAL A 811 25.21 -29.15 18.24
C VAL A 811 24.77 -27.68 18.19
N LEU A 812 23.46 -27.41 18.18
CA LEU A 812 22.93 -26.04 18.14
C LEU A 812 22.90 -25.39 19.53
N ASN A 813 22.77 -26.15 20.62
CA ASN A 813 22.67 -25.63 21.99
C ASN A 813 24.03 -25.49 22.69
N THR A 814 25.07 -26.27 22.33
CA THR A 814 26.41 -26.20 22.97
C THR A 814 27.11 -24.83 22.89
N LYS A 815 26.56 -23.86 22.14
CA LYS A 815 27.10 -22.50 22.04
C LYS A 815 26.38 -21.44 22.87
N ASN A 816 25.15 -21.69 23.35
CA ASN A 816 24.49 -20.76 24.27
C ASN A 816 25.12 -20.78 25.68
N ASP A 817 25.73 -21.91 26.07
CA ASP A 817 26.43 -22.03 27.36
C ASP A 817 27.81 -21.36 27.37
N GLN A 818 28.52 -21.28 26.25
CA GLN A 818 29.82 -20.59 26.18
C GLN A 818 29.70 -19.05 26.34
N SER A 819 28.56 -18.47 25.95
CA SER A 819 28.22 -17.07 26.24
C SER A 819 27.85 -16.81 27.70
N LYS A 820 27.20 -17.77 28.38
CA LYS A 820 26.93 -17.68 29.83
C LYS A 820 28.21 -17.78 30.66
N VAL A 821 29.13 -18.68 30.30
CA VAL A 821 30.43 -18.83 30.99
C VAL A 821 31.34 -17.59 30.84
N LYS A 822 31.22 -16.82 29.74
CA LYS A 822 31.91 -15.52 29.58
C LYS A 822 31.22 -14.37 30.35
N ALA A 823 29.90 -14.38 30.46
CA ALA A 823 29.15 -13.41 31.27
C ALA A 823 29.37 -13.61 32.77
N GLU A 824 29.48 -14.86 33.24
CA GLU A 824 29.79 -15.17 34.64
C GLU A 824 31.25 -14.87 35.01
N ARG A 825 32.19 -14.94 34.05
CA ARG A 825 33.60 -14.54 34.28
C ARG A 825 33.84 -13.02 34.25
N SER A 826 32.88 -12.22 33.77
CA SER A 826 32.98 -10.75 33.77
C SER A 826 32.34 -10.09 35.00
N ILE A 827 31.74 -10.89 35.88
CA ILE A 827 31.28 -10.48 37.22
C ILE A 827 32.25 -11.10 38.23
N SER A 828 33.47 -10.57 38.29
CA SER A 828 34.35 -10.77 39.45
C SER A 828 34.39 -9.43 40.19
N PRO A 829 34.12 -9.37 41.50
CA PRO A 829 34.14 -8.12 42.23
C PRO A 829 35.60 -7.67 42.40
N GLY A 830 35.93 -6.51 41.86
CA GLY A 830 37.16 -5.82 42.19
C GLY A 830 37.18 -5.42 43.66
N HIS A 831 38.29 -5.75 44.31
CA HIS A 831 38.80 -5.02 45.47
C HIS A 831 39.24 -3.62 45.08
#